data_AF-A0A821BJU3-F1
#
_entry.id   AF-A0A821BJU3-F1
#
_cell.length_a   1.000
_cell.length_b   1.000
_cell.length_c   1.000
_cell.angle_alpha   90.00
_cell.angle_beta   90.00
_cell.angle_gamma   90.00
#
_symmetry.space_group_name_H-M   'P 1'
#
loop_
_entity.id
_entity.type
_entity.pdbx_description
1 polymer ?
#
loop_
_entity_poly.entity_id
_entity_poly.type
_entity_poly.pdbx_seq_one_letter_code
_entity_poly.pdbx_strand_id
1 'polypeptide(L)'
;MATAFVGSKANRFLDASEEPSQTLLPITGYEKENLVSLEEAVRPISTLLYDLDTKVYIAKRNSLTPADGLTSDQSAAIHLYTIEWEEPHDSLYTLLNRTLRTAERKTLKPWFSYLKLFLTALYKLPSIKGLIWRGIRGNVYEQYNIDQVWWGASSCTEAMQVMERFVGRSGVRTLFTIESRSGKAIGMHSFYRNENEIVLMPGTYFHVVDKWSPNENLYMIHLREADPPYQLIAPPFTASESCPRNEVDLNNNSDQLKNRPRLINFSGRKLTDANIESIVKDKTIQAYCTQLNLSSNNLTCYGCWAIGNALRTNTTLTQLNLSENQISQDGAKYLADVLYENTALIQLNLGSNQIKDGGVQCLADALQQNTTLIQLNLEQNGIADKGACYLAHALRAKKKLAKLHLGANEITEKGMRYLADGLRVNRTLTELNIRQNEIADEGLKYLAEALKTNRTLMHLDLGSNKITDKAGLYLGDALRNNRTLIRLDLNSNQIADKGLRYIVDGLRTNTNLTQLDLAYNRITDVGVQHLTDILAATRVQRLTRLGLGGNEITDNGVHHLSEALLINRKLIQLDLESNKISDKGAQRLADALRVNKTLTQLNLGSNKIGSKGAHHIASALRTNKSVTRLDLSGNQINENGIQHLAEALHCNLYLIELNLWSNPIMDEGLQYLAHALTNNRAITRLGLERSEITEQGAQYLAAALRSNSSLTQLSLWGNHIGNTGVHYLAESLLVNKTLAQLDLGKNEITEVGVKQLAYVLRSNRTLTHLELEWNQITQEGIEYLIDALQYNSTFNRLNVSNNQITEEDQQCLIQALKNNITLNLSI
;
A
#
# COMPACT_ATOMS: atom_id res chain seq x y z
N MET A 1 24.27 -1.50 38.24
CA MET A 1 23.69 -0.17 37.95
C MET A 1 22.66 -0.36 36.85
N ALA A 2 21.44 0.11 37.12
CA ALA A 2 20.25 -0.13 36.33
C ALA A 2 20.28 0.56 34.95
N THR A 3 19.73 -0.11 33.93
CA THR A 3 19.17 0.56 32.75
C THR A 3 17.79 -0.01 32.49
N ALA A 4 16.83 0.91 32.39
CA ALA A 4 15.40 0.72 32.54
C ALA A 4 14.77 -0.15 31.43
N PHE A 5 13.96 -1.10 31.88
CA PHE A 5 12.90 -1.74 31.10
C PHE A 5 11.83 -0.69 30.74
N VAL A 6 11.60 -0.49 29.45
CA VAL A 6 10.37 0.12 28.94
C VAL A 6 9.56 -1.02 28.34
N GLY A 7 8.44 -1.34 28.99
CA GLY A 7 7.60 -2.51 28.74
C GLY A 7 7.18 -2.65 27.28
N SER A 8 7.35 -3.85 26.73
CA SER A 8 7.04 -4.16 25.34
C SER A 8 6.01 -5.29 25.27
N LYS A 9 4.97 -5.11 24.43
CA LYS A 9 3.98 -6.12 24.02
C LYS A 9 4.59 -7.30 23.21
N ALA A 10 5.86 -7.65 23.44
CA ALA A 10 6.67 -8.38 22.46
C ALA A 10 6.67 -9.92 22.58
N ASN A 11 6.20 -10.52 23.67
CA ASN A 11 6.50 -11.94 23.94
C ASN A 11 5.80 -12.98 23.05
N ARG A 12 4.65 -12.67 22.42
CA ARG A 12 3.98 -13.65 21.53
C ARG A 12 4.53 -13.69 20.12
N PHE A 13 5.22 -12.65 19.70
CA PHE A 13 5.68 -12.50 18.31
C PHE A 13 7.10 -13.04 18.09
N LEU A 14 7.75 -13.53 19.15
CA LEU A 14 9.12 -14.05 19.14
C LEU A 14 9.22 -15.57 18.93
N ASP A 15 8.10 -16.29 18.85
CA ASP A 15 8.06 -17.74 19.01
C ASP A 15 8.41 -18.56 17.75
N ALA A 16 8.29 -17.99 16.55
CA ALA A 16 8.49 -18.76 15.31
C ALA A 16 9.96 -19.03 14.97
N SER A 17 10.92 -18.53 15.76
CA SER A 17 12.36 -18.81 15.55
C SER A 17 12.80 -20.20 16.01
N GLU A 18 11.88 -21.01 16.56
CA GLU A 18 12.16 -22.29 17.21
C GLU A 18 11.59 -23.49 16.43
N GLU A 19 11.16 -23.34 15.17
CA GLU A 19 10.64 -24.48 14.39
C GLU A 19 11.74 -25.55 14.19
N PRO A 20 11.45 -26.84 14.44
CA PRO A 20 12.42 -27.91 14.27
C PRO A 20 12.85 -28.07 12.81
N SER A 21 14.15 -28.17 12.56
CA SER A 21 14.71 -28.39 11.21
C SER A 21 14.43 -29.78 10.63
N GLN A 22 13.91 -30.70 11.43
CA GLN A 22 13.51 -32.05 11.03
C GLN A 22 12.01 -32.24 11.24
N THR A 23 11.34 -32.90 10.31
CA THR A 23 9.93 -33.26 10.47
C THR A 23 9.75 -34.22 11.64
N LEU A 24 8.98 -33.79 12.63
CA LEU A 24 8.68 -34.59 13.82
C LEU A 24 7.56 -35.59 13.57
N LEU A 25 7.42 -36.58 14.45
CA LEU A 25 6.31 -37.54 14.40
C LEU A 25 4.94 -36.82 14.47
N PRO A 26 3.90 -37.30 13.78
CA PRO A 26 2.56 -36.75 13.86
C PRO A 26 2.02 -36.63 15.30
N ILE A 27 1.23 -35.59 15.56
CA ILE A 27 0.50 -35.45 16.82
C ILE A 27 -0.82 -36.22 16.69
N THR A 28 -0.93 -37.27 17.49
CA THR A 28 -2.08 -38.19 17.51
C THR A 28 -2.46 -38.53 18.95
N GLY A 29 -3.69 -38.96 19.17
CA GLY A 29 -4.26 -39.31 20.47
C GLY A 29 -5.17 -38.24 21.05
N TYR A 30 -4.93 -36.95 20.77
CA TYR A 30 -5.77 -35.86 21.28
C TYR A 30 -7.17 -35.87 20.66
N GLU A 31 -7.30 -36.34 19.42
CA GLU A 31 -8.56 -36.46 18.71
C GLU A 31 -9.53 -37.46 19.37
N LYS A 32 -8.99 -38.37 20.19
CA LYS A 32 -9.76 -39.37 20.95
C LYS A 32 -10.25 -38.85 22.30
N GLU A 33 -9.79 -37.68 22.73
CA GLU A 33 -10.32 -37.03 23.94
C GLU A 33 -11.77 -36.62 23.73
N ASN A 34 -12.55 -36.63 24.81
CA ASN A 34 -13.89 -36.08 24.80
C ASN A 34 -13.84 -34.55 24.73
N LEU A 35 -14.80 -33.95 24.03
CA LEU A 35 -14.98 -32.51 24.08
C LEU A 35 -15.57 -32.13 25.45
N VAL A 36 -14.84 -31.34 26.22
CA VAL A 36 -15.18 -30.96 27.61
C VAL A 36 -15.27 -29.43 27.75
N SER A 37 -15.72 -28.95 28.91
CA SER A 37 -15.72 -27.51 29.25
C SER A 37 -14.29 -26.94 29.27
N LEU A 38 -14.14 -25.62 29.15
CA LEU A 38 -12.81 -25.01 29.17
C LEU A 38 -12.08 -25.30 30.50
N GLU A 39 -12.77 -25.25 31.63
CA GLU A 39 -12.23 -25.54 32.96
C GLU A 39 -11.69 -26.97 33.06
N GLU A 40 -12.44 -27.94 32.54
CA GLU A 40 -12.00 -29.34 32.50
C GLU A 40 -10.85 -29.53 31.51
N ALA A 41 -10.88 -28.85 30.36
CA ALA A 41 -9.87 -28.94 29.32
C ALA A 41 -8.49 -28.44 29.79
N VAL A 42 -8.46 -27.42 30.65
CA VAL A 42 -7.21 -26.86 31.19
C VAL A 42 -6.75 -27.51 32.50
N ARG A 43 -7.60 -28.29 33.16
CA ARG A 43 -7.27 -28.92 34.45
C ARG A 43 -5.96 -29.72 34.43
N PRO A 44 -5.60 -30.48 33.37
CA PRO A 44 -4.33 -31.22 33.36
C PRO A 44 -3.09 -30.31 33.21
N ILE A 45 -3.26 -29.05 32.78
CA ILE A 45 -2.19 -28.07 32.59
C ILE A 45 -2.20 -26.95 33.65
N SER A 46 -3.08 -27.01 34.65
CA SER A 46 -3.25 -25.96 35.67
C SER A 46 -2.00 -25.72 36.52
N THR A 47 -1.18 -26.75 36.73
CA THR A 47 0.10 -26.64 37.46
C THR A 47 1.25 -26.12 36.59
N LEU A 48 1.06 -26.07 35.27
CA LEU A 48 2.08 -25.63 34.31
C LEU A 48 2.06 -24.11 34.08
N LEU A 49 0.95 -23.45 34.40
CA LEU A 49 0.69 -22.06 34.05
C LEU A 49 0.26 -21.24 35.27
N TYR A 50 0.89 -20.10 35.47
CA TYR A 50 0.59 -19.17 36.57
C TYR A 50 -0.78 -18.50 36.42
N ASP A 51 -1.62 -18.50 37.47
CA ASP A 51 -2.89 -17.75 37.47
C ASP A 51 -3.88 -18.18 36.35
N LEU A 52 -3.82 -19.46 35.93
CA LEU A 52 -4.64 -19.98 34.83
C LEU A 52 -6.14 -19.85 35.10
N ASP A 53 -6.59 -20.08 36.33
CA ASP A 53 -8.01 -20.01 36.70
C ASP A 53 -8.60 -18.62 36.46
N THR A 54 -7.85 -17.56 36.77
CA THR A 54 -8.25 -16.17 36.50
C THR A 54 -8.34 -15.92 34.99
N LYS A 55 -7.37 -16.43 34.20
CA LYS A 55 -7.38 -16.27 32.74
C LYS A 55 -8.54 -17.04 32.09
N VAL A 56 -8.88 -18.22 32.60
CA VAL A 56 -10.05 -19.01 32.16
C VAL A 56 -11.34 -18.26 32.47
N TYR A 57 -11.47 -17.69 33.68
CA TYR A 57 -12.62 -16.86 34.04
C TYR A 57 -12.79 -15.66 33.09
N ILE A 58 -11.69 -14.94 32.80
CA ILE A 58 -11.71 -13.82 31.85
C ILE A 58 -12.11 -14.32 30.46
N ALA A 59 -11.57 -15.44 30.00
CA ALA A 59 -11.89 -15.99 28.68
C ALA A 59 -13.37 -16.34 28.55
N LYS A 60 -13.94 -17.05 29.52
CA LYS A 60 -15.37 -17.42 29.48
C LYS A 60 -16.29 -16.21 29.57
N ARG A 61 -15.97 -15.23 30.43
CA ARG A 61 -16.75 -13.99 30.52
C ARG A 61 -16.78 -13.23 29.19
N ASN A 62 -15.70 -13.31 28.41
CA ASN A 62 -15.60 -12.69 27.09
C ASN A 62 -16.15 -13.56 25.94
N SER A 63 -16.68 -14.74 26.22
CA SER A 63 -17.15 -15.71 25.22
C SER A 63 -18.58 -16.21 25.48
N LEU A 64 -19.38 -15.47 26.26
CA LEU A 64 -20.76 -15.87 26.62
C LEU A 64 -21.70 -16.02 25.40
N THR A 65 -21.53 -15.18 24.38
CA THR A 65 -22.34 -15.19 23.15
C THR A 65 -21.42 -15.21 21.93
N PRO A 66 -20.79 -16.36 21.64
CA PRO A 66 -19.80 -16.46 20.57
C PRO A 66 -20.47 -16.41 19.18
N ALA A 67 -19.81 -15.77 18.22
CA ALA A 67 -20.20 -15.77 16.81
C ALA A 67 -19.84 -17.12 16.14
N ASP A 68 -20.16 -17.24 14.85
CA ASP A 68 -19.64 -18.29 13.94
C ASP A 68 -19.91 -19.75 14.36
N GLY A 69 -20.94 -19.97 15.18
CA GLY A 69 -21.41 -21.32 15.56
C GLY A 69 -20.50 -22.05 16.57
N LEU A 70 -19.58 -21.34 17.23
CA LEU A 70 -18.79 -21.88 18.33
C LEU A 70 -19.62 -21.99 19.61
N THR A 71 -19.29 -22.94 20.48
CA THR A 71 -19.79 -22.91 21.86
C THR A 71 -19.03 -21.88 22.69
N SER A 72 -19.59 -21.50 23.85
CA SER A 72 -18.92 -20.57 24.78
C SER A 72 -17.52 -21.06 25.14
N ASP A 73 -17.36 -22.35 25.47
CA ASP A 73 -16.07 -22.95 25.80
C ASP A 73 -15.11 -23.00 24.59
N GLN A 74 -15.61 -23.23 23.37
CA GLN A 74 -14.79 -23.22 22.14
C GLN A 74 -14.25 -21.83 21.84
N SER A 75 -15.09 -20.80 21.92
CA SER A 75 -14.63 -19.41 21.76
C SER A 75 -13.72 -19.00 22.91
N ALA A 76 -14.01 -19.44 24.14
CA ALA A 76 -13.19 -19.14 25.30
C ALA A 76 -11.80 -19.79 25.20
N ALA A 77 -11.67 -20.97 24.58
CA ALA A 77 -10.38 -21.57 24.30
C ALA A 77 -9.53 -20.69 23.35
N ILE A 78 -10.11 -20.15 22.27
CA ILE A 78 -9.41 -19.22 21.38
C ILE A 78 -9.05 -17.91 22.11
N HIS A 79 -9.95 -17.42 22.96
CA HIS A 79 -9.71 -16.22 23.74
C HIS A 79 -8.58 -16.43 24.75
N LEU A 80 -8.57 -17.57 25.45
CA LEU A 80 -7.52 -17.94 26.41
C LEU A 80 -6.15 -18.05 25.73
N TYR A 81 -6.12 -18.62 24.51
CA TYR A 81 -4.92 -18.68 23.68
C TYR A 81 -4.35 -17.30 23.34
N THR A 82 -5.20 -16.27 23.28
CA THR A 82 -4.83 -14.91 22.87
C THR A 82 -4.83 -13.89 24.02
N ILE A 83 -5.01 -14.29 25.28
CA ILE A 83 -4.93 -13.37 26.43
C ILE A 83 -3.48 -12.96 26.73
N GLU A 84 -3.26 -11.71 27.17
CA GLU A 84 -1.95 -11.26 27.68
C GLU A 84 -1.69 -11.77 29.10
N TRP A 85 -0.46 -12.23 29.31
CA TRP A 85 0.06 -12.69 30.60
C TRP A 85 1.11 -11.68 31.09
N GLU A 86 1.14 -11.42 32.39
CA GLU A 86 2.05 -10.46 32.99
C GLU A 86 3.47 -11.05 33.11
N GLU A 87 4.49 -10.28 32.73
CA GLU A 87 5.88 -10.66 32.93
C GLU A 87 6.18 -10.87 34.43
N PRO A 88 6.98 -11.88 34.81
CA PRO A 88 7.86 -12.71 33.97
C PRO A 88 7.27 -14.07 33.53
N HIS A 89 5.96 -14.31 33.67
CA HIS A 89 5.38 -15.65 33.49
C HIS A 89 5.14 -16.00 32.01
N ASP A 90 5.39 -17.26 31.64
CA ASP A 90 5.08 -17.78 30.29
C ASP A 90 3.56 -17.79 30.08
N SER A 91 3.11 -17.29 28.92
CA SER A 91 1.70 -17.35 28.53
C SER A 91 1.30 -18.75 28.05
N LEU A 92 0.00 -19.05 28.05
CA LEU A 92 -0.53 -20.28 27.46
C LEU A 92 -0.08 -20.42 25.99
N TYR A 93 -0.10 -19.34 25.21
CA TYR A 93 0.42 -19.28 23.84
C TYR A 93 1.87 -19.75 23.77
N THR A 94 2.73 -19.17 24.60
CA THR A 94 4.18 -19.44 24.59
C THR A 94 4.45 -20.90 24.93
N LEU A 95 3.85 -21.40 26.01
CA LEU A 95 4.10 -22.75 26.51
C LEU A 95 3.51 -23.83 25.60
N LEU A 96 2.30 -23.61 25.06
CA LEU A 96 1.68 -24.53 24.11
C LEU A 96 2.52 -24.65 22.83
N ASN A 97 2.92 -23.52 22.22
CA ASN A 97 3.73 -23.55 21.00
C ASN A 97 5.11 -24.17 21.21
N ARG A 98 5.75 -23.93 22.36
CA ARG A 98 6.99 -24.62 22.74
C ARG A 98 6.77 -26.14 22.83
N THR A 99 5.64 -26.56 23.39
CA THR A 99 5.28 -27.99 23.51
C THR A 99 4.95 -28.61 22.16
N LEU A 100 4.28 -27.89 21.24
CA LEU A 100 3.99 -28.38 19.88
C LEU A 100 5.27 -28.66 19.06
N ARG A 101 6.33 -27.89 19.32
CA ARG A 101 7.65 -28.00 18.65
C ARG A 101 8.58 -29.06 19.26
N THR A 102 8.20 -29.74 20.35
CA THR A 102 9.08 -30.75 20.95
C THR A 102 9.03 -32.10 20.23
N ALA A 103 10.20 -32.72 20.02
CA ALA A 103 10.27 -34.08 19.50
C ALA A 103 9.67 -35.12 20.47
N GLU A 104 9.64 -34.82 21.79
CA GLU A 104 9.09 -35.71 22.80
C GLU A 104 7.56 -35.61 22.88
N ARG A 105 6.84 -36.29 21.98
CA ARG A 105 5.37 -36.19 21.87
C ARG A 105 4.60 -36.54 23.14
N LYS A 106 5.20 -37.24 24.11
CA LYS A 106 4.57 -37.55 25.41
C LYS A 106 4.27 -36.30 26.24
N THR A 107 5.03 -35.21 26.07
CA THR A 107 4.83 -33.95 26.80
C THR A 107 3.57 -33.20 26.35
N LEU A 108 2.99 -33.55 25.19
CA LEU A 108 1.71 -33.01 24.72
C LEU A 108 0.52 -33.66 25.43
N LYS A 109 0.69 -34.81 26.11
CA LYS A 109 -0.44 -35.54 26.73
C LYS A 109 -1.27 -34.69 27.69
N PRO A 110 -0.69 -33.84 28.58
CA PRO A 110 -1.47 -32.92 29.41
C PRO A 110 -2.30 -31.91 28.59
N TRP A 111 -1.86 -31.55 27.39
CA TRP A 111 -2.52 -30.59 26.52
C TRP A 111 -3.65 -31.17 25.69
N PHE A 112 -3.85 -32.49 25.65
CA PHE A 112 -4.75 -33.14 24.70
C PHE A 112 -6.21 -32.66 24.84
N SER A 113 -6.73 -32.54 26.06
CA SER A 113 -8.10 -32.04 26.29
C SER A 113 -8.26 -30.59 25.83
N TYR A 114 -7.25 -29.73 26.06
CA TYR A 114 -7.23 -28.37 25.55
C TYR A 114 -7.08 -28.30 24.02
N LEU A 115 -6.18 -29.10 23.43
CA LEU A 115 -5.98 -29.19 21.99
C LEU A 115 -7.23 -29.69 21.27
N LYS A 116 -7.95 -30.66 21.84
CA LYS A 116 -9.24 -31.13 21.34
C LYS A 116 -10.21 -29.96 21.26
N LEU A 117 -10.40 -29.22 22.37
CA LEU A 117 -11.33 -28.08 22.42
C LEU A 117 -10.92 -26.94 21.47
N PHE A 118 -9.64 -26.55 21.49
CA PHE A 118 -9.08 -25.46 20.70
C PHE A 118 -9.11 -25.76 19.19
N LEU A 119 -8.65 -26.95 18.77
CA LEU A 119 -8.66 -27.31 17.35
C LEU A 119 -10.08 -27.57 16.87
N THR A 120 -10.98 -28.17 17.67
CA THR A 120 -12.40 -28.25 17.31
C THR A 120 -12.98 -26.85 17.05
N ALA A 121 -12.63 -25.85 17.85
CA ALA A 121 -13.05 -24.47 17.63
C ALA A 121 -12.49 -23.92 16.31
N LEU A 122 -11.18 -24.05 16.07
CA LEU A 122 -10.55 -23.55 14.84
C LEU A 122 -11.06 -24.24 13.56
N TYR A 123 -11.33 -25.54 13.60
CA TYR A 123 -11.87 -26.27 12.45
C TYR A 123 -13.28 -25.83 12.05
N LYS A 124 -14.09 -25.34 13.01
CA LYS A 124 -15.41 -24.76 12.74
C LYS A 124 -15.36 -23.37 12.12
N LEU A 125 -14.25 -22.64 12.29
CA LEU A 125 -14.08 -21.31 11.74
C LEU A 125 -13.78 -21.35 10.24
N PRO A 126 -14.24 -20.35 9.46
CA PRO A 126 -13.96 -20.27 8.04
C PRO A 126 -12.45 -20.12 7.79
N SER A 127 -11.96 -20.87 6.80
CA SER A 127 -10.58 -20.72 6.34
C SER A 127 -10.43 -19.49 5.45
N ILE A 128 -9.37 -18.74 5.67
CA ILE A 128 -8.92 -17.64 4.82
C ILE A 128 -7.98 -18.20 3.77
N LYS A 129 -8.29 -17.92 2.51
CA LYS A 129 -7.44 -18.21 1.36
C LYS A 129 -6.84 -16.91 0.85
N GLY A 130 -5.50 -16.82 0.80
CA GLY A 130 -4.80 -15.64 0.33
C GLY A 130 -3.45 -15.41 1.00
N LEU A 131 -2.83 -14.27 0.69
CA LEU A 131 -1.56 -13.86 1.28
C LEU A 131 -1.76 -13.34 2.71
N ILE A 132 -1.02 -13.90 3.65
CA ILE A 132 -0.91 -13.43 5.02
C ILE A 132 0.57 -13.22 5.37
N TRP A 133 0.81 -12.38 6.37
CA TRP A 133 2.16 -12.01 6.80
C TRP A 133 2.38 -12.37 8.27
N ARG A 134 3.58 -12.87 8.56
CA ARG A 134 4.09 -13.14 9.90
C ARG A 134 5.51 -12.62 9.98
N GLY A 135 6.00 -12.30 11.16
CA GLY A 135 7.42 -12.01 11.29
C GLY A 135 7.89 -11.90 12.71
N ILE A 136 9.19 -12.10 12.80
CA ILE A 136 9.87 -12.46 14.03
C ILE A 136 11.13 -11.63 14.16
N ARG A 137 11.57 -11.41 15.39
CA ARG A 137 12.91 -10.88 15.65
C ARG A 137 13.90 -12.05 15.59
N GLY A 138 15.08 -11.81 15.05
CA GLY A 138 16.09 -12.84 14.78
C GLY A 138 16.20 -13.23 13.31
N ASN A 139 17.19 -14.08 13.00
CA ASN A 139 17.47 -14.58 11.65
C ASN A 139 17.25 -16.09 11.63
N VAL A 140 16.25 -16.54 10.86
CA VAL A 140 16.01 -17.97 10.59
C VAL A 140 16.19 -18.33 9.11
N TYR A 141 16.83 -17.46 8.34
CA TYR A 141 16.98 -17.58 6.89
C TYR A 141 17.58 -18.92 6.42
N GLU A 142 18.51 -19.47 7.19
CA GLU A 142 19.15 -20.76 6.86
C GLU A 142 18.34 -21.98 7.27
N GLN A 143 17.30 -21.82 8.09
CA GLN A 143 16.42 -22.92 8.49
C GLN A 143 15.44 -23.29 7.38
N TYR A 144 15.05 -22.33 6.54
CA TYR A 144 14.08 -22.51 5.45
C TYR A 144 14.78 -22.76 4.10
N ASN A 145 15.65 -23.77 4.05
CA ASN A 145 16.29 -24.25 2.80
C ASN A 145 15.55 -25.42 2.15
N ILE A 146 14.64 -26.05 2.90
CA ILE A 146 13.80 -27.17 2.50
C ILE A 146 12.37 -26.88 2.96
N ASP A 147 11.39 -27.57 2.40
CA ASP A 147 10.01 -27.53 2.85
C ASP A 147 9.92 -27.74 4.37
N GLN A 148 9.03 -26.97 5.01
CA GLN A 148 8.93 -26.94 6.47
C GLN A 148 7.54 -27.34 6.93
N VAL A 149 7.48 -28.04 8.07
CA VAL A 149 6.27 -28.16 8.86
C VAL A 149 6.29 -27.07 9.91
N TRP A 150 5.24 -26.27 9.94
CA TRP A 150 5.03 -25.25 10.95
C TRP A 150 4.25 -25.84 12.12
N TRP A 151 4.93 -26.25 13.19
CA TRP A 151 4.31 -27.01 14.27
C TRP A 151 3.50 -26.14 15.24
N GLY A 152 3.88 -24.87 15.41
CA GLY A 152 3.12 -23.94 16.26
C GLY A 152 1.84 -23.43 15.61
N ALA A 153 0.88 -22.98 16.41
CA ALA A 153 -0.23 -22.16 15.93
C ALA A 153 0.19 -20.69 15.97
N SER A 154 0.32 -20.01 14.83
CA SER A 154 0.94 -18.68 14.80
C SER A 154 -0.01 -17.57 14.36
N SER A 155 0.02 -16.46 15.11
CA SER A 155 -0.74 -15.25 14.82
C SER A 155 -0.16 -14.47 13.64
N CYS A 156 -0.96 -14.27 12.60
CA CYS A 156 -0.64 -13.66 11.32
C CYS A 156 -1.60 -12.50 11.01
N THR A 157 -1.25 -11.67 10.04
CA THR A 157 -2.06 -10.52 9.60
C THR A 157 -2.23 -10.49 8.09
N GLU A 158 -3.35 -9.94 7.60
CA GLU A 158 -3.57 -9.63 6.17
C GLU A 158 -3.06 -8.24 5.78
N ALA A 159 -2.46 -7.49 6.71
CA ALA A 159 -2.04 -6.12 6.47
C ALA A 159 -0.53 -5.97 6.67
N MET A 160 0.21 -5.76 5.58
CA MET A 160 1.65 -5.48 5.61
C MET A 160 2.01 -4.24 6.44
N GLN A 161 1.10 -3.27 6.59
CA GLN A 161 1.31 -2.05 7.41
C GLN A 161 1.18 -2.31 8.91
N VAL A 162 0.33 -3.26 9.30
CA VAL A 162 0.19 -3.76 10.67
C VAL A 162 1.56 -4.34 11.05
N MET A 163 2.14 -5.13 10.15
CA MET A 163 3.42 -5.80 10.32
C MET A 163 4.63 -4.92 10.72
N GLU A 164 4.75 -3.71 10.18
CA GLU A 164 5.82 -2.77 10.56
C GLU A 164 5.76 -2.35 12.04
N ARG A 165 4.57 -2.36 12.64
CA ARG A 165 4.36 -2.04 14.05
C ARG A 165 4.79 -3.19 14.98
N PHE A 166 4.72 -4.44 14.53
CA PHE A 166 4.96 -5.63 15.38
C PHE A 166 6.41 -6.08 15.43
N VAL A 167 7.12 -6.11 14.29
CA VAL A 167 8.52 -6.58 14.26
C VAL A 167 9.50 -5.45 14.60
N GLY A 168 9.09 -4.19 14.38
CA GLY A 168 9.93 -3.02 14.54
C GLY A 168 10.76 -2.70 13.30
N ARG A 169 11.39 -1.51 13.30
CA ARG A 169 12.16 -0.98 12.16
C ARG A 169 13.68 -1.19 12.27
N SER A 170 14.15 -1.78 13.36
CA SER A 170 15.57 -1.94 13.68
C SER A 170 15.88 -3.30 14.31
N GLY A 171 17.10 -3.80 14.11
CA GLY A 171 17.54 -5.12 14.58
C GLY A 171 17.29 -6.23 13.56
N VAL A 172 18.01 -7.34 13.75
CA VAL A 172 17.90 -8.56 12.93
C VAL A 172 16.49 -9.12 13.03
N ARG A 173 15.83 -9.35 11.89
CA ARG A 173 14.45 -9.84 11.83
C ARG A 173 14.17 -10.65 10.57
N THR A 174 13.18 -11.53 10.64
CA THR A 174 12.69 -12.32 9.51
C THR A 174 11.21 -12.06 9.26
N LEU A 175 10.84 -11.79 8.01
CA LEU A 175 9.46 -11.65 7.55
C LEU A 175 9.06 -12.87 6.73
N PHE A 176 7.90 -13.42 7.04
CA PHE A 176 7.25 -14.44 6.26
C PHE A 176 6.10 -13.83 5.45
N THR A 177 6.14 -14.05 4.14
CA THR A 177 4.98 -13.92 3.25
C THR A 177 4.43 -15.33 3.07
N ILE A 178 3.14 -15.54 3.31
CA ILE A 178 2.56 -16.89 3.36
C ILE A 178 1.31 -16.93 2.49
N GLU A 179 1.32 -17.73 1.43
CA GLU A 179 0.11 -18.09 0.68
C GLU A 179 -0.65 -19.17 1.48
N SER A 180 -1.62 -18.76 2.29
CA SER A 180 -2.40 -19.68 3.13
C SER A 180 -3.69 -20.15 2.45
N ARG A 181 -4.04 -21.41 2.67
CA ARG A 181 -5.33 -22.04 2.30
C ARG A 181 -6.21 -22.32 3.53
N SER A 182 -5.62 -22.48 4.72
CA SER A 182 -6.31 -22.94 5.93
C SER A 182 -6.26 -21.98 7.13
N GLY A 183 -5.62 -20.82 7.02
CA GLY A 183 -5.54 -19.83 8.10
C GLY A 183 -6.92 -19.46 8.65
N LYS A 184 -7.06 -19.34 9.97
CA LYS A 184 -8.35 -19.17 10.65
C LYS A 184 -8.53 -17.75 11.14
N ALA A 185 -9.61 -17.11 10.71
CA ALA A 185 -9.98 -15.77 11.19
C ALA A 185 -10.47 -15.86 12.63
N ILE A 186 -9.68 -15.38 13.60
CA ILE A 186 -10.03 -15.48 15.02
C ILE A 186 -10.39 -14.16 15.68
N GLY A 187 -10.36 -13.03 14.95
CA GLY A 187 -10.53 -11.69 15.52
C GLY A 187 -11.72 -11.54 16.48
N MET A 188 -12.89 -12.11 16.16
CA MET A 188 -14.10 -12.06 17.01
C MET A 188 -13.99 -12.87 18.31
N HIS A 189 -13.05 -13.82 18.36
CA HIS A 189 -12.82 -14.72 19.49
C HIS A 189 -11.49 -14.42 20.20
N SER A 190 -10.67 -13.51 19.67
CA SER A 190 -9.40 -13.10 20.25
C SER A 190 -9.60 -12.12 21.42
N PHE A 191 -8.61 -12.06 22.31
CA PHE A 191 -8.46 -10.97 23.30
C PHE A 191 -8.31 -9.61 22.61
N TYR A 192 -7.68 -9.56 21.44
CA TYR A 192 -7.52 -8.34 20.64
C TYR A 192 -8.62 -8.23 19.59
N ARG A 193 -9.86 -7.99 20.04
CA ARG A 193 -11.04 -7.94 19.15
C ARG A 193 -10.97 -6.94 17.99
N ASN A 194 -10.08 -5.94 18.08
CA ASN A 194 -9.87 -4.92 17.05
C ASN A 194 -8.74 -5.27 16.06
N GLU A 195 -8.04 -6.37 16.28
CA GLU A 195 -7.04 -6.90 15.36
C GLU A 195 -7.72 -7.96 14.49
N ASN A 196 -7.63 -7.82 13.16
CA ASN A 196 -8.08 -8.85 12.21
C ASN A 196 -7.08 -10.02 12.25
N GLU A 197 -7.01 -10.69 13.40
CA GLU A 197 -6.03 -11.72 13.71
C GLU A 197 -6.37 -13.02 12.99
N ILE A 198 -5.35 -13.59 12.34
CA ILE A 198 -5.42 -14.89 11.67
C ILE A 198 -4.51 -15.85 12.41
N VAL A 199 -5.00 -17.04 12.77
CA VAL A 199 -4.15 -18.10 13.29
C VAL A 199 -3.86 -19.12 12.18
N LEU A 200 -2.58 -19.32 11.88
CA LEU A 200 -2.13 -20.49 11.14
C LEU A 200 -2.30 -21.73 12.00
N MET A 201 -2.85 -22.79 11.42
CA MET A 201 -3.05 -24.06 12.11
C MET A 201 -1.70 -24.68 12.48
N PRO A 202 -1.61 -25.38 13.62
CA PRO A 202 -0.41 -26.16 13.91
C PRO A 202 -0.31 -27.34 12.95
N GLY A 203 0.92 -27.72 12.63
CA GLY A 203 1.21 -28.83 11.70
C GLY A 203 0.92 -28.50 10.22
N THR A 204 0.86 -27.21 9.85
CA THR A 204 0.72 -26.81 8.44
C THR A 204 2.02 -27.05 7.68
N TYR A 205 1.93 -27.68 6.52
CA TYR A 205 3.09 -27.94 5.64
C TYR A 205 3.24 -26.82 4.61
N PHE A 206 4.46 -26.34 4.46
CA PHE A 206 4.79 -25.26 3.55
C PHE A 206 5.91 -25.65 2.59
N HIS A 207 5.69 -25.39 1.31
CA HIS A 207 6.77 -25.26 0.36
C HIS A 207 7.47 -23.92 0.57
N VAL A 208 8.80 -23.95 0.68
CA VAL A 208 9.59 -22.71 0.64
C VAL A 208 9.67 -22.29 -0.82
N VAL A 209 8.90 -21.26 -1.17
CA VAL A 209 8.80 -20.76 -2.55
C VAL A 209 10.03 -19.94 -2.90
N ASP A 210 10.45 -19.06 -1.98
CA ASP A 210 11.59 -18.17 -2.19
C ASP A 210 12.14 -17.67 -0.85
N LYS A 211 13.39 -17.23 -0.83
CA LYS A 211 13.99 -16.53 0.31
C LYS A 211 14.98 -15.47 -0.18
N TRP A 212 14.93 -14.29 0.40
CA TRP A 212 15.90 -13.22 0.10
C TRP A 212 16.20 -12.33 1.30
N SER A 213 17.31 -11.62 1.28
CA SER A 213 17.71 -10.68 2.35
C SER A 213 17.90 -9.28 1.76
N PRO A 214 16.92 -8.36 1.91
CA PRO A 214 17.05 -7.01 1.39
C PRO A 214 18.11 -6.15 2.11
N ASN A 215 18.54 -6.54 3.32
CA ASN A 215 19.68 -5.96 4.03
C ASN A 215 20.14 -6.90 5.17
N GLU A 216 21.32 -6.62 5.76
CA GLU A 216 21.95 -7.43 6.82
C GLU A 216 21.07 -7.68 8.06
N ASN A 217 20.01 -6.89 8.26
CA ASN A 217 19.12 -6.98 9.42
C ASN A 217 17.69 -7.39 9.06
N LEU A 218 17.39 -7.68 7.79
CA LEU A 218 16.06 -8.12 7.35
C LEU A 218 16.19 -9.31 6.40
N TYR A 219 15.52 -10.39 6.76
CA TYR A 219 15.41 -11.61 5.98
C TYR A 219 13.94 -11.80 5.60
N MET A 220 13.68 -12.29 4.40
CA MET A 220 12.34 -12.47 3.85
C MET A 220 12.23 -13.91 3.37
N ILE A 221 11.15 -14.58 3.73
CA ILE A 221 10.87 -15.98 3.39
C ILE A 221 9.45 -16.05 2.84
N HIS A 222 9.30 -16.58 1.63
CA HIS A 222 8.01 -16.79 0.99
C HIS A 222 7.62 -18.27 1.10
N LEU A 223 6.47 -18.53 1.70
CA LEU A 223 5.93 -19.86 1.93
C LEU A 223 4.61 -20.04 1.19
N ARG A 224 4.38 -21.23 0.65
CA ARG A 224 3.10 -21.64 0.08
C ARG A 224 2.58 -22.86 0.81
N GLU A 225 1.37 -22.77 1.33
CA GLU A 225 0.72 -23.88 2.02
C GLU A 225 0.44 -25.02 1.05
N ALA A 226 0.88 -26.23 1.41
CA ALA A 226 0.75 -27.42 0.60
C ALA A 226 0.25 -28.61 1.42
N ASP A 227 -0.17 -29.66 0.73
CA ASP A 227 -0.67 -30.87 1.37
C ASP A 227 0.52 -31.71 1.86
N PRO A 228 0.57 -32.09 3.15
CA PRO A 228 1.70 -32.86 3.66
C PRO A 228 1.69 -34.28 3.08
N PRO A 229 2.86 -34.92 2.98
CA PRO A 229 2.97 -36.30 2.47
C PRO A 229 2.26 -37.33 3.35
N TYR A 230 1.97 -36.99 4.61
CA TYR A 230 1.17 -37.78 5.55
C TYR A 230 0.48 -36.83 6.53
N GLN A 231 -0.55 -37.32 7.22
CA GLN A 231 -1.29 -36.53 8.21
C GLN A 231 -0.40 -36.18 9.41
N LEU A 232 -0.11 -34.89 9.59
CA LEU A 232 0.76 -34.37 10.65
C LEU A 232 0.02 -34.15 11.97
N ILE A 233 -1.25 -33.73 11.90
CA ILE A 233 -2.17 -33.61 13.03
C ILE A 233 -3.51 -34.19 12.58
N ALA A 234 -4.06 -35.15 13.33
CA ALA A 234 -5.35 -35.75 13.04
C ALA A 234 -6.49 -34.75 13.30
N PRO A 235 -7.53 -34.62 12.45
CA PRO A 235 -8.67 -33.78 12.75
C PRO A 235 -9.29 -34.14 14.10
N PRO A 236 -9.85 -33.16 14.84
CA PRO A 236 -10.36 -33.38 16.19
C PRO A 236 -11.73 -34.08 16.20
N PHE A 237 -12.13 -34.78 15.14
CA PHE A 237 -13.43 -35.44 15.00
C PHE A 237 -13.22 -36.89 14.56
N THR A 238 -14.07 -37.81 15.04
CA THR A 238 -14.04 -39.21 14.58
C THR A 238 -14.64 -39.33 13.17
N ALA A 239 -14.29 -40.37 12.40
CA ALA A 239 -14.84 -40.56 11.04
C ALA A 239 -16.39 -40.66 11.00
N SER A 240 -17.02 -41.02 12.13
CA SER A 240 -18.48 -41.05 12.33
C SER A 240 -19.09 -39.71 12.72
N GLU A 241 -18.28 -38.79 13.26
CA GLU A 241 -18.67 -37.39 13.49
C GLU A 241 -18.30 -36.63 12.22
N SER A 242 -19.23 -36.58 11.26
CA SER A 242 -19.07 -35.62 10.18
C SER A 242 -18.92 -34.24 10.82
N CYS A 243 -17.76 -33.60 10.60
CA CYS A 243 -17.74 -32.13 10.61
C CYS A 243 -18.95 -31.71 9.78
N PRO A 244 -19.80 -30.76 10.19
CA PRO A 244 -20.76 -30.18 9.27
C PRO A 244 -19.90 -29.55 8.17
N ARG A 245 -19.64 -30.34 7.13
CA ARG A 245 -19.11 -29.86 5.88
C ARG A 245 -20.25 -29.01 5.39
N ASN A 246 -20.09 -27.70 5.48
CA ASN A 246 -20.70 -26.81 4.51
C ASN A 246 -20.01 -27.05 3.15
N GLU A 247 -20.07 -28.30 2.67
CA GLU A 247 -20.16 -28.62 1.25
C GLU A 247 -21.63 -28.36 0.91
N VAL A 248 -21.99 -27.09 0.81
CA VAL A 248 -23.17 -26.71 0.07
C VAL A 248 -22.73 -26.65 -1.37
N ASP A 249 -23.26 -27.60 -2.16
CA ASP A 249 -23.38 -27.50 -3.60
C ASP A 249 -23.91 -26.10 -3.96
N LEU A 250 -23.03 -25.21 -4.45
CA LEU A 250 -23.40 -23.84 -4.87
C LEU A 250 -23.98 -23.81 -6.29
N ASN A 251 -24.58 -24.91 -6.72
CA ASN A 251 -25.51 -24.98 -7.84
C ASN A 251 -26.93 -25.15 -7.28
N ASN A 252 -27.43 -24.17 -6.54
CA ASN A 252 -28.83 -23.72 -6.56
C ASN A 252 -29.03 -22.56 -5.57
N ASN A 253 -29.64 -21.50 -6.07
CA ASN A 253 -29.76 -20.19 -5.44
C ASN A 253 -30.56 -20.15 -4.12
N SER A 254 -30.35 -19.02 -3.43
CA SER A 254 -31.21 -18.37 -2.41
C SER A 254 -31.18 -18.92 -0.98
N ASP A 255 -30.24 -18.43 -0.16
CA ASP A 255 -30.55 -17.36 0.81
C ASP A 255 -29.42 -17.16 1.86
N GLN A 256 -28.85 -15.95 1.90
CA GLN A 256 -28.10 -15.35 3.04
C GLN A 256 -26.68 -15.89 3.33
N LEU A 257 -25.64 -15.63 2.52
CA LEU A 257 -24.96 -14.32 2.41
C LEU A 257 -24.51 -13.68 3.75
N LYS A 258 -24.39 -14.45 4.84
CA LYS A 258 -23.74 -14.04 6.09
C LYS A 258 -22.22 -14.25 5.98
N ASN A 259 -21.27 -13.31 6.01
CA ASN A 259 -21.28 -11.87 6.29
C ASN A 259 -19.97 -11.26 5.73
N ARG A 260 -20.03 -10.59 4.57
CA ARG A 260 -19.03 -9.59 4.13
C ARG A 260 -19.82 -8.31 3.87
N PRO A 261 -19.33 -7.09 4.17
CA PRO A 261 -18.10 -6.54 3.55
C PRO A 261 -17.17 -5.73 4.48
N ARG A 262 -15.84 -5.96 4.47
CA ARG A 262 -14.87 -5.09 5.19
C ARG A 262 -14.64 -3.73 4.51
N LEU A 263 -14.75 -3.66 3.18
CA LEU A 263 -14.81 -2.44 2.40
C LEU A 263 -15.94 -2.55 1.39
N ILE A 264 -16.83 -1.56 1.38
CA ILE A 264 -17.90 -1.41 0.39
C ILE A 264 -17.56 -0.21 -0.47
N ASN A 265 -17.51 -0.39 -1.79
CA ASN A 265 -17.21 0.68 -2.73
C ASN A 265 -18.38 0.95 -3.68
N PHE A 266 -19.01 2.11 -3.47
CA PHE A 266 -20.06 2.70 -4.26
C PHE A 266 -19.61 3.98 -4.97
N SER A 267 -18.30 4.20 -5.11
CA SER A 267 -17.78 5.39 -5.76
C SER A 267 -18.23 5.50 -7.23
N GLY A 268 -18.52 6.70 -7.71
CA GLY A 268 -18.75 6.96 -9.14
C GLY A 268 -20.09 6.45 -9.69
N ARG A 269 -21.04 6.08 -8.82
CA ARG A 269 -22.28 5.39 -9.22
C ARG A 269 -23.48 6.32 -9.47
N LYS A 270 -23.27 7.64 -9.44
CA LYS A 270 -24.33 8.66 -9.57
C LYS A 270 -25.46 8.48 -8.55
N LEU A 271 -25.17 7.94 -7.37
CA LEU A 271 -26.16 7.73 -6.30
C LEU A 271 -26.74 9.07 -5.82
N THR A 272 -28.03 9.05 -5.48
CA THR A 272 -28.76 10.19 -4.90
C THR A 272 -29.10 9.94 -3.43
N ASP A 273 -29.57 10.97 -2.72
CA ASP A 273 -29.97 10.86 -1.31
C ASP A 273 -31.02 9.77 -1.05
N ALA A 274 -31.94 9.56 -1.98
CA ALA A 274 -32.95 8.51 -1.88
C ALA A 274 -32.33 7.10 -1.87
N ASN A 275 -31.23 6.89 -2.62
CA ASN A 275 -30.52 5.63 -2.61
C ASN A 275 -29.80 5.41 -1.26
N ILE A 276 -29.29 6.48 -0.67
CA ILE A 276 -28.57 6.43 0.61
C ILE A 276 -29.47 5.94 1.73
N GLU A 277 -30.72 6.39 1.80
CA GLU A 277 -31.64 5.90 2.82
C GLU A 277 -31.75 4.37 2.84
N SER A 278 -31.83 3.75 1.66
CA SER A 278 -31.88 2.29 1.54
C SER A 278 -30.55 1.64 1.92
N ILE A 279 -29.43 2.23 1.48
CA ILE A 279 -28.07 1.72 1.76
C ILE A 279 -27.77 1.76 3.25
N VAL A 280 -28.07 2.87 3.93
CA VAL A 280 -27.75 3.03 5.35
C VAL A 280 -28.70 2.26 6.26
N LYS A 281 -29.90 1.91 5.78
CA LYS A 281 -30.86 1.02 6.47
C LYS A 281 -30.57 -0.47 6.25
N ASP A 282 -29.67 -0.82 5.33
CA ASP A 282 -29.31 -2.20 5.08
C ASP A 282 -28.63 -2.81 6.31
N LYS A 283 -29.26 -3.86 6.86
CA LYS A 283 -28.81 -4.52 8.10
C LYS A 283 -27.42 -5.14 7.96
N THR A 284 -27.03 -5.55 6.76
CA THR A 284 -25.72 -6.12 6.45
C THR A 284 -24.65 -5.04 6.49
N ILE A 285 -24.94 -3.87 5.92
CA ILE A 285 -24.03 -2.71 5.95
C ILE A 285 -23.86 -2.23 7.39
N GLN A 286 -24.93 -2.10 8.15
CA GLN A 286 -24.86 -1.68 9.56
C GLN A 286 -24.07 -2.68 10.43
N ALA A 287 -24.23 -3.99 10.19
CA ALA A 287 -23.63 -5.02 11.03
C ALA A 287 -22.17 -5.37 10.68
N TYR A 288 -21.73 -5.19 9.43
CA TYR A 288 -20.44 -5.74 8.98
C TYR A 288 -19.53 -4.77 8.22
N CYS A 289 -20.01 -3.59 7.83
CA CYS A 289 -19.21 -2.63 7.06
C CYS A 289 -18.19 -1.90 7.94
N THR A 290 -16.88 -2.07 7.66
CA THR A 290 -15.81 -1.32 8.36
C THR A 290 -15.27 -0.14 7.58
N GLN A 291 -15.43 -0.15 6.26
CA GLN A 291 -15.04 0.92 5.35
C GLN A 291 -16.13 1.10 4.30
N LEU A 292 -16.64 2.31 4.16
CA LEU A 292 -17.68 2.65 3.19
C LEU A 292 -17.18 3.78 2.30
N ASN A 293 -17.09 3.49 1.01
CA ASN A 293 -16.75 4.49 0.00
C ASN A 293 -17.98 4.86 -0.83
N LEU A 294 -18.39 6.11 -0.72
CA LEU A 294 -19.52 6.74 -1.42
C LEU A 294 -19.04 7.95 -2.25
N SER A 295 -17.75 8.03 -2.60
CA SER A 295 -17.21 9.18 -3.32
C SER A 295 -17.76 9.34 -4.74
N SER A 296 -17.63 10.52 -5.33
CA SER A 296 -17.98 10.78 -6.75
C SER A 296 -19.44 10.40 -7.05
N ASN A 297 -20.37 10.84 -6.20
CA ASN A 297 -21.82 10.62 -6.34
C ASN A 297 -22.57 11.97 -6.25
N ASN A 298 -23.91 11.94 -6.25
CA ASN A 298 -24.77 13.11 -6.20
C ASN A 298 -25.42 13.29 -4.82
N LEU A 299 -24.67 13.04 -3.74
CA LEU A 299 -25.19 13.14 -2.38
C LEU A 299 -25.21 14.60 -1.92
N THR A 300 -26.32 15.01 -1.30
CA THR A 300 -26.51 16.37 -0.76
C THR A 300 -26.56 16.35 0.76
N CYS A 301 -27.03 17.45 1.38
CA CYS A 301 -27.24 17.53 2.82
C CYS A 301 -28.24 16.48 3.35
N TYR A 302 -29.26 16.09 2.57
CA TYR A 302 -30.24 15.09 3.00
C TYR A 302 -29.62 13.68 3.07
N GLY A 303 -28.75 13.32 2.13
CA GLY A 303 -27.97 12.08 2.20
C GLY A 303 -27.08 12.05 3.44
N CYS A 304 -26.44 13.17 3.78
CA CYS A 304 -25.65 13.30 5.01
C CYS A 304 -26.48 13.16 6.28
N TRP A 305 -27.71 13.69 6.30
CA TRP A 305 -28.63 13.49 7.41
C TRP A 305 -28.96 12.00 7.61
N ALA A 306 -29.25 11.27 6.53
CA ALA A 306 -29.54 9.83 6.59
C ALA A 306 -28.32 9.02 7.06
N ILE A 307 -27.14 9.32 6.53
CA ILE A 307 -25.87 8.69 6.95
C ILE A 307 -25.58 9.00 8.40
N GLY A 308 -25.74 10.26 8.81
CA GLY A 308 -25.55 10.69 10.17
C GLY A 308 -26.42 9.90 11.14
N ASN A 309 -27.72 9.76 10.86
CA ASN A 309 -28.61 8.98 11.72
C ASN A 309 -28.19 7.51 11.83
N ALA A 310 -27.74 6.89 10.74
CA ALA A 310 -27.22 5.53 10.79
C ALA A 310 -25.91 5.42 11.59
N LEU A 311 -25.05 6.43 11.50
CA LEU A 311 -23.77 6.48 12.22
C LEU A 311 -23.93 6.61 13.75
N ARG A 312 -25.05 7.13 14.26
CA ARG A 312 -25.28 7.24 15.72
C ARG A 312 -25.26 5.89 16.42
N THR A 313 -25.81 4.86 15.79
CA THR A 313 -25.89 3.50 16.33
C THR A 313 -24.85 2.56 15.73
N ASN A 314 -24.19 2.98 14.64
CA ASN A 314 -23.18 2.18 13.98
C ASN A 314 -21.86 2.16 14.77
N THR A 315 -21.43 0.95 15.14
CA THR A 315 -20.21 0.70 15.91
C THR A 315 -19.10 0.02 15.10
N THR A 316 -19.36 -0.27 13.83
CA THR A 316 -18.50 -1.10 12.97
C THR A 316 -17.74 -0.27 11.94
N LEU A 317 -18.33 0.84 11.47
CA LEU A 317 -17.79 1.69 10.42
C LEU A 317 -16.68 2.59 10.96
N THR A 318 -15.45 2.29 10.54
CA THR A 318 -14.24 3.01 10.96
C THR A 318 -13.73 4.00 9.91
N GLN A 319 -14.07 3.78 8.64
CA GLN A 319 -13.66 4.66 7.54
C GLN A 319 -14.86 4.98 6.66
N LEU A 320 -15.09 6.28 6.44
CA LEU A 320 -16.15 6.76 5.57
C LEU A 320 -15.56 7.74 4.57
N ASN A 321 -15.70 7.42 3.28
CA ASN A 321 -15.35 8.32 2.20
C ASN A 321 -16.62 8.85 1.52
N LEU A 322 -16.78 10.18 1.56
CA LEU A 322 -17.87 10.93 0.96
C LEU A 322 -17.33 11.98 -0.02
N SER A 323 -16.07 11.88 -0.46
CA SER A 323 -15.46 12.89 -1.31
C SER A 323 -16.16 13.06 -2.66
N GLU A 324 -16.02 14.20 -3.33
CA GLU A 324 -16.60 14.45 -4.66
C GLU A 324 -18.13 14.24 -4.68
N ASN A 325 -18.83 14.84 -3.72
CA ASN A 325 -20.29 14.89 -3.67
C ASN A 325 -20.75 16.37 -3.62
N GLN A 326 -22.02 16.60 -3.33
CA GLN A 326 -22.63 17.94 -3.23
C GLN A 326 -22.97 18.28 -1.76
N ILE A 327 -22.11 17.88 -0.82
CA ILE A 327 -22.34 18.04 0.62
C ILE A 327 -22.06 19.49 1.04
N SER A 328 -23.13 20.29 1.05
CA SER A 328 -23.09 21.67 1.54
C SER A 328 -22.75 21.79 3.04
N GLN A 329 -22.59 23.02 3.49
CA GLN A 329 -22.47 23.36 4.92
C GLN A 329 -23.52 22.70 5.82
N ASP A 330 -24.76 22.54 5.35
CA ASP A 330 -25.84 21.91 6.11
C ASP A 330 -25.62 20.39 6.25
N GLY A 331 -25.09 19.75 5.21
CA GLY A 331 -24.70 18.35 5.26
C GLY A 331 -23.56 18.10 6.26
N ALA A 332 -22.56 18.98 6.26
CA ALA A 332 -21.46 18.92 7.23
C ALA A 332 -21.94 19.12 8.67
N LYS A 333 -22.95 19.96 8.89
CA LYS A 333 -23.59 20.12 10.20
C LYS A 333 -24.22 18.81 10.68
N TYR A 334 -24.96 18.10 9.82
CA TYR A 334 -25.54 16.81 10.20
C TYR A 334 -24.49 15.75 10.56
N LEU A 335 -23.35 15.74 9.85
CA LEU A 335 -22.24 14.85 10.19
C LEU A 335 -21.58 15.26 11.51
N ALA A 336 -21.39 16.57 11.73
CA ALA A 336 -20.85 17.09 12.98
C ALA A 336 -21.68 16.71 14.21
N ASP A 337 -23.02 16.81 14.11
CA ASP A 337 -23.93 16.45 15.20
C ASP A 337 -23.77 14.99 15.65
N VAL A 338 -23.31 14.12 14.76
CA VAL A 338 -23.13 12.69 15.02
C VAL A 338 -21.73 12.36 15.49
N LEU A 339 -20.72 13.14 15.06
CA LEU A 339 -19.34 12.99 15.54
C LEU A 339 -19.20 13.23 17.06
N TYR A 340 -20.17 13.89 17.70
CA TYR A 340 -20.25 13.98 19.17
C TYR A 340 -20.49 12.62 19.84
N GLU A 341 -21.31 11.76 19.21
CA GLU A 341 -21.79 10.50 19.80
C GLU A 341 -21.06 9.29 19.24
N ASN A 342 -20.63 9.36 17.98
CA ASN A 342 -20.02 8.23 17.32
C ASN A 342 -18.65 7.91 17.93
N THR A 343 -18.46 6.64 18.28
CA THR A 343 -17.26 6.12 18.95
C THR A 343 -16.46 5.14 18.07
N ALA A 344 -16.84 4.98 16.81
CA ALA A 344 -16.24 3.99 15.91
C ALA A 344 -15.43 4.62 14.78
N LEU A 345 -15.84 5.80 14.29
CA LEU A 345 -15.25 6.41 13.10
C LEU A 345 -13.85 6.96 13.41
N ILE A 346 -12.88 6.51 12.61
CA ILE A 346 -11.45 6.84 12.70
C ILE A 346 -11.03 7.75 11.55
N GLN A 347 -11.57 7.51 10.36
CA GLN A 347 -11.24 8.28 9.15
C GLN A 347 -12.50 8.78 8.48
N LEU A 348 -12.52 10.07 8.18
CA LEU A 348 -13.59 10.71 7.44
C LEU A 348 -12.99 11.51 6.29
N ASN A 349 -13.36 11.17 5.07
CA ASN A 349 -12.99 11.92 3.87
C ASN A 349 -14.21 12.66 3.33
N LEU A 350 -14.10 13.98 3.28
CA LEU A 350 -15.12 14.91 2.81
C LEU A 350 -14.57 15.81 1.69
N GLY A 351 -13.47 15.44 1.04
CA GLY A 351 -12.86 16.26 -0.02
C GLY A 351 -13.85 16.60 -1.15
N SER A 352 -13.73 17.75 -1.80
CA SER A 352 -14.52 18.12 -2.98
C SER A 352 -16.04 18.13 -2.74
N ASN A 353 -16.54 18.85 -1.72
CA ASN A 353 -17.96 18.84 -1.33
C ASN A 353 -18.65 20.20 -1.15
N GLN A 354 -17.94 21.32 -1.20
CA GLN A 354 -18.49 22.67 -0.94
C GLN A 354 -18.96 22.89 0.52
N ILE A 355 -18.25 22.31 1.50
CA ILE A 355 -18.57 22.46 2.93
C ILE A 355 -18.48 23.91 3.43
N LYS A 356 -17.53 24.69 2.91
CA LYS A 356 -17.27 26.09 3.28
C LYS A 356 -17.02 26.31 4.78
N ASP A 357 -16.75 27.56 5.16
CA ASP A 357 -16.43 27.92 6.55
C ASP A 357 -17.53 27.54 7.57
N GLY A 358 -18.81 27.67 7.17
CA GLY A 358 -19.95 27.39 8.05
C GLY A 358 -20.06 25.91 8.42
N GLY A 359 -19.86 25.00 7.46
CA GLY A 359 -19.84 23.57 7.74
C GLY A 359 -18.61 23.13 8.53
N VAL A 360 -17.45 23.74 8.23
CA VAL A 360 -16.21 23.51 8.99
C VAL A 360 -16.35 23.96 10.44
N GLN A 361 -17.09 25.03 10.73
CA GLN A 361 -17.37 25.46 12.09
C GLN A 361 -18.02 24.33 12.90
N CYS A 362 -19.10 23.73 12.37
CA CYS A 362 -19.79 22.64 13.04
C CYS A 362 -18.86 21.43 13.26
N LEU A 363 -18.10 21.04 12.23
CA LEU A 363 -17.14 19.94 12.35
C LEU A 363 -16.06 20.24 13.40
N ALA A 364 -15.53 21.46 13.43
CA ALA A 364 -14.53 21.88 14.41
C ALA A 364 -15.07 21.83 15.84
N ASP A 365 -16.32 22.24 16.07
CA ASP A 365 -16.98 22.13 17.36
C ASP A 365 -17.12 20.67 17.81
N ALA A 366 -17.53 19.78 16.90
CA ALA A 366 -17.60 18.35 17.16
C ALA A 366 -16.23 17.72 17.48
N LEU A 367 -15.17 18.12 16.76
CA LEU A 367 -13.81 17.63 16.97
C LEU A 367 -13.24 17.96 18.35
N GLN A 368 -13.72 19.02 19.00
CA GLN A 368 -13.28 19.35 20.37
C GLN A 368 -13.72 18.30 21.38
N GLN A 369 -14.83 17.59 21.12
CA GLN A 369 -15.36 16.54 21.98
C GLN A 369 -15.02 15.14 21.48
N ASN A 370 -14.92 14.97 20.15
CA ASN A 370 -14.63 13.68 19.54
C ASN A 370 -13.29 13.10 20.04
N THR A 371 -13.29 11.78 20.30
CA THR A 371 -12.13 11.07 20.85
C THR A 371 -11.61 9.95 19.96
N THR A 372 -12.17 9.78 18.77
CA THR A 372 -11.96 8.59 17.92
C THR A 372 -11.35 8.94 16.57
N LEU A 373 -11.70 10.09 15.99
CA LEU A 373 -11.26 10.50 14.67
C LEU A 373 -9.76 10.80 14.69
N ILE A 374 -9.02 10.10 13.83
CA ILE A 374 -7.57 10.22 13.65
C ILE A 374 -7.26 10.97 12.36
N GLN A 375 -8.09 10.81 11.32
CA GLN A 375 -7.88 11.45 10.02
C GLN A 375 -9.15 12.14 9.54
N LEU A 376 -8.98 13.39 9.12
CA LEU A 376 -10.01 14.18 8.47
C LEU A 376 -9.46 14.79 7.18
N ASN A 377 -10.10 14.49 6.05
CA ASN A 377 -9.82 15.14 4.77
C ASN A 377 -10.95 16.10 4.41
N LEU A 378 -10.59 17.36 4.19
CA LEU A 378 -11.44 18.50 3.83
C LEU A 378 -10.88 19.24 2.61
N GLU A 379 -10.14 18.55 1.73
CA GLU A 379 -9.58 19.13 0.52
C GLU A 379 -10.68 19.69 -0.41
N GLN A 380 -10.40 20.74 -1.18
CA GLN A 380 -11.32 21.28 -2.19
C GLN A 380 -12.74 21.57 -1.68
N ASN A 381 -12.86 22.28 -0.57
CA ASN A 381 -14.16 22.56 0.08
C ASN A 381 -14.53 24.05 0.17
N GLY A 382 -13.75 24.94 -0.45
CA GLY A 382 -13.96 26.39 -0.36
C GLY A 382 -13.80 26.91 1.07
N ILE A 383 -12.85 26.34 1.82
CA ILE A 383 -12.54 26.75 3.19
C ILE A 383 -11.63 27.96 3.13
N ALA A 384 -12.05 29.07 3.72
CA ALA A 384 -11.28 30.30 3.80
C ALA A 384 -10.72 30.51 5.23
N ASP A 385 -10.23 31.71 5.52
CA ASP A 385 -9.57 32.03 6.79
C ASP A 385 -10.44 31.80 8.03
N LYS A 386 -11.78 31.95 7.93
CA LYS A 386 -12.67 31.70 9.07
C LYS A 386 -12.77 30.20 9.36
N GLY A 387 -12.89 29.35 8.35
CA GLY A 387 -12.86 27.91 8.53
C GLY A 387 -11.53 27.43 9.12
N ALA A 388 -10.41 28.00 8.66
CA ALA A 388 -9.09 27.76 9.24
C ALA A 388 -9.01 28.19 10.72
N CYS A 389 -9.66 29.30 11.10
CA CYS A 389 -9.77 29.74 12.49
C CYS A 389 -10.51 28.73 13.37
N TYR A 390 -11.64 28.19 12.89
CA TYR A 390 -12.40 27.19 13.64
C TYR A 390 -11.59 25.89 13.83
N LEU A 391 -10.93 25.41 12.77
CA LEU A 391 -10.04 24.25 12.86
C LEU A 391 -8.87 24.49 13.80
N ALA A 392 -8.28 25.69 13.78
CA ALA A 392 -7.23 26.05 14.72
C ALA A 392 -7.70 25.95 16.18
N HIS A 393 -8.94 26.36 16.47
CA HIS A 393 -9.52 26.21 17.79
C HIS A 393 -9.69 24.74 18.16
N ALA A 394 -10.21 23.91 17.25
CA ALA A 394 -10.32 22.46 17.44
C ALA A 394 -8.96 21.79 17.68
N LEU A 395 -7.89 22.19 16.99
CA LEU A 395 -6.54 21.66 17.17
C LEU A 395 -5.95 21.96 18.56
N ARG A 396 -6.46 22.97 19.29
CA ARG A 396 -6.05 23.23 20.68
C ARG A 396 -6.63 22.19 21.63
N ALA A 397 -7.76 21.57 21.27
CA ALA A 397 -8.29 20.44 22.01
C ALA A 397 -7.34 19.24 21.81
N LYS A 398 -6.74 18.76 22.91
CA LYS A 398 -5.73 17.68 22.90
C LYS A 398 -6.39 16.31 22.65
N LYS A 399 -6.84 16.07 21.42
CA LYS A 399 -7.62 14.88 21.00
C LYS A 399 -6.90 14.10 19.88
N LYS A 400 -7.42 12.92 19.52
CA LYS A 400 -6.72 11.91 18.68
C LYS A 400 -6.41 12.31 17.23
N LEU A 401 -6.90 13.43 16.73
CA LEU A 401 -6.69 13.85 15.35
C LEU A 401 -5.18 13.98 15.05
N ALA A 402 -4.68 13.10 14.19
CA ALA A 402 -3.28 13.00 13.82
C ALA A 402 -3.03 13.48 12.39
N LYS A 403 -4.04 13.41 11.51
CA LYS A 403 -3.92 13.77 10.10
C LYS A 403 -5.04 14.73 9.70
N LEU A 404 -4.66 15.86 9.13
CA LEU A 404 -5.58 16.87 8.63
C LEU A 404 -5.18 17.28 7.22
N HIS A 405 -6.10 17.11 6.28
CA HIS A 405 -5.90 17.50 4.88
C HIS A 405 -6.84 18.65 4.50
N LEU A 406 -6.24 19.76 4.05
CA LEU A 406 -6.87 21.04 3.74
C LEU A 406 -6.42 21.58 2.38
N GLY A 407 -5.85 20.73 1.54
CA GLY A 407 -5.40 21.09 0.20
C GLY A 407 -6.51 21.68 -0.70
N ALA A 408 -6.14 22.48 -1.70
CA ALA A 408 -7.06 23.07 -2.68
C ALA A 408 -8.20 23.91 -2.05
N ASN A 409 -7.89 24.71 -1.04
CA ASN A 409 -8.84 25.60 -0.37
C ASN A 409 -8.44 27.08 -0.54
N GLU A 410 -9.18 27.99 0.10
CA GLU A 410 -9.01 29.44 0.01
C GLU A 410 -8.32 30.02 1.26
N ILE A 411 -7.44 29.24 1.91
CA ILE A 411 -6.75 29.66 3.13
C ILE A 411 -5.61 30.60 2.76
N THR A 412 -5.63 31.83 3.29
CA THR A 412 -4.61 32.85 3.07
C THR A 412 -3.60 32.91 4.23
N GLU A 413 -2.72 33.92 4.24
CA GLU A 413 -1.81 34.17 5.35
C GLU A 413 -2.52 34.33 6.71
N LYS A 414 -3.76 34.84 6.72
CA LYS A 414 -4.54 35.03 7.96
C LYS A 414 -5.04 33.70 8.51
N GLY A 415 -5.58 32.83 7.66
CA GLY A 415 -5.98 31.49 8.04
C GLY A 415 -4.80 30.66 8.53
N MET A 416 -3.65 30.76 7.84
CA MET A 416 -2.42 30.10 8.29
C MET A 416 -1.95 30.58 9.65
N ARG A 417 -2.08 31.88 9.95
CA ARG A 417 -1.76 32.41 11.29
C ARG A 417 -2.57 31.69 12.38
N TYR A 418 -3.87 31.53 12.18
CA TYR A 418 -4.71 30.82 13.15
C TYR A 418 -4.26 29.37 13.31
N LEU A 419 -4.09 28.64 12.20
CA LEU A 419 -3.64 27.25 12.23
C LEU A 419 -2.28 27.12 12.92
N ALA A 420 -1.33 28.02 12.67
CA ALA A 420 -0.04 28.07 13.34
C ALA A 420 -0.18 28.22 14.87
N ASP A 421 -1.10 29.08 15.35
CA ASP A 421 -1.38 29.22 16.77
C ASP A 421 -1.97 27.94 17.39
N GLY A 422 -2.81 27.22 16.65
CA GLY A 422 -3.30 25.89 17.05
C GLY A 422 -2.16 24.86 17.12
N LEU A 423 -1.29 24.83 16.11
CA LEU A 423 -0.17 23.88 16.01
C LEU A 423 0.89 24.04 17.12
N ARG A 424 1.10 25.25 17.64
CA ARG A 424 2.04 25.50 18.76
C ARG A 424 1.70 24.66 19.99
N VAL A 425 0.40 24.56 20.30
CA VAL A 425 -0.10 23.86 21.50
C VAL A 425 -0.56 22.45 21.20
N ASN A 426 -0.85 22.12 19.94
CA ASN A 426 -1.24 20.78 19.53
C ASN A 426 -0.11 19.76 19.81
N ARG A 427 -0.52 18.56 20.19
CA ARG A 427 0.37 17.45 20.59
C ARG A 427 -0.02 16.12 19.95
N THR A 428 -0.83 16.14 18.89
CA THR A 428 -1.39 14.93 18.29
C THR A 428 -1.27 14.90 16.77
N LEU A 429 -1.33 16.07 16.12
CA LEU A 429 -1.18 16.19 14.68
C LEU A 429 0.26 15.86 14.26
N THR A 430 0.37 14.86 13.39
CA THR A 430 1.62 14.38 12.78
C THR A 430 1.69 14.67 11.29
N GLU A 431 0.55 14.89 10.64
CA GLU A 431 0.46 15.17 9.21
C GLU A 431 -0.50 16.33 8.94
N LEU A 432 0.00 17.32 8.19
CA LEU A 432 -0.78 18.45 7.71
C LEU A 432 -0.55 18.61 6.21
N ASN A 433 -1.62 18.47 5.42
CA ASN A 433 -1.62 18.86 4.01
C ASN A 433 -2.36 20.20 3.87
N ILE A 434 -1.68 21.23 3.37
CA ILE A 434 -2.29 22.53 3.04
C ILE A 434 -1.88 23.00 1.63
N ARG A 435 -1.59 22.04 0.74
CA ARG A 435 -1.25 22.28 -0.67
C ARG A 435 -2.30 23.15 -1.39
N GLN A 436 -1.94 23.87 -2.46
CA GLN A 436 -2.90 24.58 -3.31
C GLN A 436 -3.81 25.52 -2.51
N ASN A 437 -3.21 26.36 -1.67
CA ASN A 437 -3.87 27.45 -0.95
C ASN A 437 -3.13 28.78 -1.26
N GLU A 438 -3.48 29.87 -0.58
CA GLU A 438 -2.88 31.19 -0.79
C GLU A 438 -2.04 31.65 0.40
N ILE A 439 -1.30 30.71 1.01
CA ILE A 439 -0.58 30.95 2.28
C ILE A 439 0.48 32.04 2.16
N ALA A 440 1.20 32.07 1.03
CA ALA A 440 2.27 33.03 0.72
C ALA A 440 3.36 33.13 1.82
N ASP A 441 4.27 34.09 1.67
CA ASP A 441 5.43 34.22 2.56
C ASP A 441 5.05 34.59 4.01
N GLU A 442 4.03 35.45 4.18
CA GLU A 442 3.60 35.89 5.51
C GLU A 442 2.87 34.78 6.28
N GLY A 443 2.06 33.95 5.61
CA GLY A 443 1.47 32.78 6.24
C GLY A 443 2.54 31.81 6.71
N LEU A 444 3.56 31.59 5.89
CA LEU A 444 4.66 30.69 6.21
C LEU A 444 5.54 31.20 7.36
N LYS A 445 5.67 32.52 7.54
CA LYS A 445 6.31 33.11 8.71
C LYS A 445 5.67 32.63 10.02
N TYR A 446 4.34 32.64 10.09
CA TYR A 446 3.62 32.19 11.28
C TYR A 446 3.80 30.68 11.50
N LEU A 447 3.71 29.89 10.43
CA LEU A 447 3.92 28.45 10.49
C LEU A 447 5.35 28.11 10.94
N ALA A 448 6.35 28.78 10.38
CA ALA A 448 7.75 28.60 10.74
C ALA A 448 7.97 28.79 12.25
N GLU A 449 7.35 29.79 12.87
CA GLU A 449 7.44 29.93 14.33
C GLU A 449 6.73 28.83 15.11
N ALA A 450 5.61 28.34 14.61
CA ALA A 450 4.96 27.18 15.21
C ALA A 450 5.86 25.93 15.13
N LEU A 451 6.54 25.71 14.00
CA LEU A 451 7.41 24.55 13.77
C LEU A 451 8.65 24.51 14.68
N LYS A 452 9.14 25.66 15.15
CA LYS A 452 10.26 25.70 16.13
C LYS A 452 9.87 25.06 17.47
N THR A 453 8.60 25.15 17.85
CA THR A 453 8.10 24.69 19.15
C THR A 453 7.29 23.40 19.06
N ASN A 454 6.66 23.13 17.92
CA ASN A 454 5.89 21.92 17.69
C ASN A 454 6.79 20.68 17.74
N ARG A 455 6.30 19.63 18.40
CA ARG A 455 7.04 18.38 18.67
C ARG A 455 6.35 17.13 18.12
N THR A 456 5.38 17.29 17.22
CA THR A 456 4.57 16.16 16.73
C THR A 456 4.45 16.12 15.22
N LEU A 457 4.49 17.26 14.53
CA LEU A 457 4.35 17.31 13.10
C LEU A 457 5.58 16.69 12.43
N MET A 458 5.32 15.68 11.61
CA MET A 458 6.32 14.86 10.91
C MET A 458 6.23 15.03 9.39
N HIS A 459 5.03 15.28 8.88
CA HIS A 459 4.75 15.41 7.45
C HIS A 459 4.01 16.73 7.21
N LEU A 460 4.58 17.55 6.35
CA LEU A 460 4.03 18.86 6.00
C LEU A 460 4.06 19.03 4.48
N ASP A 461 2.89 19.22 3.89
CA ASP A 461 2.74 19.55 2.47
C ASP A 461 2.28 21.00 2.30
N LEU A 462 3.15 21.78 1.66
CA LEU A 462 3.01 23.20 1.36
C LEU A 462 3.08 23.45 -0.16
N GLY A 463 2.85 22.44 -1.00
CA GLY A 463 2.91 22.58 -2.44
C GLY A 463 1.94 23.65 -2.97
N SER A 464 2.29 24.35 -4.05
CA SER A 464 1.39 25.32 -4.71
C SER A 464 0.80 26.40 -3.78
N ASN A 465 1.63 27.09 -2.99
CA ASN A 465 1.19 28.09 -1.99
C ASN A 465 1.71 29.51 -2.22
N LYS A 466 2.18 29.81 -3.44
CA LYS A 466 2.79 31.11 -3.81
C LYS A 466 3.97 31.48 -2.89
N ILE A 467 4.71 30.49 -2.40
CA ILE A 467 5.87 30.66 -1.50
C ILE A 467 7.09 31.13 -2.31
N THR A 468 7.79 32.17 -1.87
CA THR A 468 8.98 32.73 -2.52
C THR A 468 10.25 32.58 -1.66
N ASP A 469 11.36 33.17 -2.11
CA ASP A 469 12.62 33.21 -1.37
C ASP A 469 12.52 33.77 0.05
N LYS A 470 11.61 34.74 0.28
CA LYS A 470 11.42 35.34 1.61
C LYS A 470 10.94 34.30 2.63
N ALA A 471 10.08 33.39 2.20
CA ALA A 471 9.63 32.28 3.01
C ALA A 471 10.73 31.24 3.28
N GLY A 472 11.63 31.04 2.31
CA GLY A 472 12.80 30.17 2.47
C GLY A 472 13.64 30.55 3.69
N LEU A 473 13.75 31.85 4.00
CA LEU A 473 14.40 32.35 5.21
C LEU A 473 13.71 31.83 6.49
N TYR A 474 12.39 31.96 6.57
CA TYR A 474 11.62 31.53 7.74
C TYR A 474 11.68 30.01 7.92
N LEU A 475 11.58 29.25 6.83
CA LEU A 475 11.71 27.79 6.87
C LEU A 475 13.11 27.34 7.28
N GLY A 476 14.16 27.96 6.74
CA GLY A 476 15.54 27.65 7.14
C GLY A 476 15.75 27.81 8.63
N ASP A 477 15.27 28.92 9.20
CA ASP A 477 15.34 29.18 10.64
C ASP A 477 14.48 28.20 11.47
N ALA A 478 13.30 27.81 10.97
CA ALA A 478 12.49 26.78 11.59
C ALA A 478 13.18 25.41 11.60
N LEU A 479 13.75 24.98 10.47
CA LEU A 479 14.42 23.70 10.29
C LEU A 479 15.68 23.55 11.16
N ARG A 480 16.36 24.66 11.45
CA ARG A 480 17.50 24.69 12.39
C ARG A 480 17.11 24.16 13.77
N ASN A 481 15.91 24.50 14.24
CA ASN A 481 15.40 24.17 15.58
C ASN A 481 14.47 22.95 15.58
N ASN A 482 13.78 22.69 14.48
CA ASN A 482 12.84 21.58 14.38
C ASN A 482 13.59 20.23 14.41
N ARG A 483 13.00 19.27 15.12
CA ARG A 483 13.54 17.92 15.29
C ARG A 483 12.50 16.82 15.01
N THR A 484 11.40 17.15 14.35
CA THR A 484 10.27 16.22 14.17
C THR A 484 9.87 16.02 12.72
N LEU A 485 10.04 17.04 11.86
CA LEU A 485 9.74 16.93 10.45
C LEU A 485 10.66 15.90 9.79
N ILE A 486 10.03 14.94 9.12
CA ILE A 486 10.64 13.86 8.34
C ILE A 486 10.45 14.12 6.84
N ARG A 487 9.28 14.66 6.45
CA ARG A 487 8.95 15.03 5.07
C ARG A 487 8.47 16.48 5.03
N LEU A 488 9.06 17.24 4.11
CA LEU A 488 8.67 18.60 3.76
C LEU A 488 8.48 18.67 2.25
N ASP A 489 7.26 19.00 1.83
CA ASP A 489 6.89 19.17 0.43
C ASP A 489 6.67 20.65 0.13
N LEU A 490 7.46 21.19 -0.79
CA LEU A 490 7.46 22.60 -1.21
C LEU A 490 7.29 22.72 -2.72
N ASN A 491 6.79 21.68 -3.40
CA ASN A 491 6.72 21.71 -4.85
C ASN A 491 5.77 22.79 -5.40
N SER A 492 5.90 23.11 -6.68
CA SER A 492 5.03 24.07 -7.38
C SER A 492 4.94 25.44 -6.70
N ASN A 493 6.05 25.92 -6.15
CA ASN A 493 6.17 27.24 -5.53
C ASN A 493 7.08 28.15 -6.36
N GLN A 494 7.50 29.29 -5.80
CA GLN A 494 8.35 30.28 -6.45
C GLN A 494 9.68 30.45 -5.70
N ILE A 495 10.18 29.38 -5.06
CA ILE A 495 11.47 29.37 -4.38
C ILE A 495 12.56 29.35 -5.47
N ALA A 496 13.47 30.32 -5.42
CA ALA A 496 14.65 30.37 -6.27
C ALA A 496 15.91 30.05 -5.43
N ASP A 497 17.09 30.29 -6.02
CA ASP A 497 18.38 29.93 -5.42
C ASP A 497 18.60 30.54 -4.03
N LYS A 498 18.14 31.77 -3.81
CA LYS A 498 18.28 32.47 -2.53
C LYS A 498 17.40 31.84 -1.45
N GLY A 499 16.16 31.48 -1.78
CA GLY A 499 15.27 30.76 -0.87
C GLY A 499 15.81 29.38 -0.53
N LEU A 500 16.28 28.64 -1.53
CA LEU A 500 16.91 27.34 -1.34
C LEU A 500 18.15 27.43 -0.45
N ARG A 501 19.00 28.44 -0.64
CA ARG A 501 20.16 28.69 0.24
C ARG A 501 19.74 28.78 1.71
N TYR A 502 18.69 29.53 2.03
CA TYR A 502 18.22 29.64 3.41
C TYR A 502 17.73 28.30 3.97
N ILE A 503 16.98 27.54 3.19
CA ILE A 503 16.53 26.20 3.57
C ILE A 503 17.75 25.29 3.86
N VAL A 504 18.74 25.29 2.95
CA VAL A 504 20.00 24.56 3.11
C VAL A 504 20.73 24.95 4.40
N ASP A 505 20.82 26.24 4.72
CA ASP A 505 21.47 26.72 5.94
C ASP A 505 20.77 26.22 7.22
N GLY A 506 19.45 26.01 7.17
CA GLY A 506 18.70 25.30 8.20
C GLY A 506 19.06 23.81 8.28
N LEU A 507 19.11 23.16 7.12
CA LEU A 507 19.40 21.73 6.97
C LEU A 507 20.80 21.33 7.43
N ARG A 508 21.78 22.24 7.40
CA ARG A 508 23.14 21.99 7.92
C ARG A 508 23.16 21.45 9.35
N THR A 509 22.16 21.80 10.16
CA THR A 509 22.02 21.35 11.55
C THR A 509 20.83 20.42 11.78
N ASN A 510 19.99 20.22 10.76
CA ASN A 510 18.81 19.37 10.86
C ASN A 510 19.22 17.91 10.63
N THR A 511 18.84 17.04 11.56
CA THR A 511 19.22 15.62 11.54
C THR A 511 18.04 14.67 11.37
N ASN A 512 16.84 15.19 11.06
CA ASN A 512 15.60 14.40 11.01
C ASN A 512 14.90 14.44 9.67
N LEU A 513 15.03 15.52 8.90
CA LEU A 513 14.43 15.59 7.58
C LEU A 513 15.07 14.54 6.67
N THR A 514 14.24 13.68 6.09
CA THR A 514 14.67 12.60 5.19
C THR A 514 14.15 12.78 3.77
N GLN A 515 13.09 13.57 3.61
CA GLN A 515 12.44 13.80 2.32
C GLN A 515 12.20 15.30 2.16
N LEU A 516 12.74 15.85 1.08
CA LEU A 516 12.55 17.24 0.68
C LEU A 516 12.13 17.25 -0.78
N ASP A 517 10.94 17.77 -1.06
CA ASP A 517 10.47 18.00 -2.43
C ASP A 517 10.46 19.50 -2.73
N LEU A 518 11.21 19.89 -3.75
CA LEU A 518 11.35 21.24 -4.27
C LEU A 518 11.01 21.29 -5.77
N ALA A 519 10.28 20.29 -6.29
CA ALA A 519 9.93 20.24 -7.70
C ALA A 519 9.09 21.48 -8.13
N TYR A 520 9.11 21.84 -9.41
CA TYR A 520 8.34 22.95 -9.98
C TYR A 520 8.55 24.28 -9.23
N ASN A 521 9.81 24.64 -9.00
CA ASN A 521 10.22 25.92 -8.40
C ASN A 521 11.09 26.70 -9.43
N ARG A 522 11.85 27.71 -8.97
CA ARG A 522 12.73 28.52 -9.82
C ARG A 522 14.21 28.29 -9.48
N ILE A 523 14.57 27.06 -9.11
CA ILE A 523 15.93 26.69 -8.72
C ILE A 523 16.79 26.54 -9.98
N THR A 524 17.96 27.16 -9.98
CA THR A 524 18.97 27.05 -11.02
C THR A 524 20.18 26.26 -10.53
N ASP A 525 21.23 26.19 -11.34
CA ASP A 525 22.51 25.58 -10.98
C ASP A 525 23.12 26.16 -9.69
N VAL A 526 22.89 27.44 -9.41
CA VAL A 526 23.42 28.12 -8.21
C VAL A 526 22.74 27.59 -6.95
N GLY A 527 21.41 27.41 -6.97
CA GLY A 527 20.68 26.83 -5.85
C GLY A 527 21.10 25.37 -5.60
N VAL A 528 21.32 24.61 -6.67
CA VAL A 528 21.83 23.23 -6.59
C VAL A 528 23.23 23.18 -5.99
N GLN A 529 24.11 24.13 -6.31
CA GLN A 529 25.44 24.22 -5.71
C GLN A 529 25.38 24.34 -4.18
N HIS A 530 24.37 25.02 -3.62
CA HIS A 530 24.17 25.06 -2.17
C HIS A 530 23.80 23.69 -1.58
N LEU A 531 23.04 22.87 -2.31
CA LEU A 531 22.69 21.51 -1.88
C LEU A 531 23.92 20.57 -1.84
N THR A 532 24.91 20.78 -2.72
CA THR A 532 26.13 19.96 -2.77
C THR A 532 26.82 19.89 -1.42
N ASP A 533 26.93 21.00 -0.70
CA ASP A 533 27.56 21.05 0.62
C ASP A 533 26.91 20.09 1.63
N ILE A 534 25.57 20.08 1.69
CA ILE A 534 24.84 19.26 2.66
C ILE A 534 24.74 17.80 2.22
N LEU A 535 24.71 17.54 0.92
CA LEU A 535 24.72 16.19 0.36
C LEU A 535 26.10 15.53 0.51
N ALA A 536 27.18 16.31 0.43
CA ALA A 536 28.54 15.84 0.71
C ALA A 536 28.81 15.68 2.23
N ALA A 537 28.10 16.41 3.09
CA ALA A 537 28.20 16.33 4.55
C ALA A 537 27.50 15.08 5.15
N THR A 538 28.01 13.89 4.81
CA THR A 538 27.40 12.57 5.07
C THR A 538 27.19 12.18 6.54
N ARG A 539 27.78 12.91 7.50
CA ARG A 539 27.71 12.57 8.94
C ARG A 539 26.45 13.08 9.65
N VAL A 540 25.90 14.21 9.22
CA VAL A 540 24.82 14.91 9.94
C VAL A 540 23.49 14.77 9.20
N GLN A 541 23.55 14.70 7.88
CA GLN A 541 22.39 14.81 7.01
C GLN A 541 21.74 13.44 6.76
N ARG A 542 20.39 13.40 6.75
CA ARG A 542 19.58 12.19 6.60
C ARG A 542 18.66 12.17 5.37
N LEU A 543 18.78 13.09 4.42
CA LEU A 543 17.97 13.05 3.20
C LEU A 543 18.25 11.77 2.43
N THR A 544 17.18 11.01 2.23
CA THR A 544 17.13 9.82 1.40
C THR A 544 16.36 10.08 0.11
N ARG A 545 15.52 11.13 0.08
CA ARG A 545 14.75 11.54 -1.11
C ARG A 545 14.86 13.03 -1.34
N LEU A 546 15.18 13.40 -2.58
CA LEU A 546 15.29 14.79 -3.02
C LEU A 546 14.55 14.97 -4.34
N GLY A 547 13.51 15.82 -4.32
CA GLY A 547 12.77 16.24 -5.51
C GLY A 547 13.25 17.59 -6.03
N LEU A 548 13.70 17.63 -7.29
CA LEU A 548 14.16 18.84 -7.99
C LEU A 548 13.58 18.94 -9.41
N GLY A 549 12.57 18.12 -9.75
CA GLY A 549 11.95 18.15 -11.07
C GLY A 549 11.32 19.51 -11.40
N GLY A 550 11.11 19.87 -12.67
CA GLY A 550 10.40 21.09 -13.06
C GLY A 550 11.12 22.40 -12.69
N ASN A 551 12.45 22.40 -12.58
CA ASN A 551 13.26 23.57 -12.24
C ASN A 551 14.09 24.03 -13.46
N GLU A 552 15.01 24.97 -13.26
CA GLU A 552 15.88 25.51 -14.30
C GLU A 552 17.31 24.95 -14.24
N ILE A 553 17.46 23.68 -13.83
CA ILE A 553 18.75 23.03 -13.64
C ILE A 553 19.32 22.62 -15.01
N THR A 554 20.58 22.97 -15.27
CA THR A 554 21.33 22.60 -16.48
C THR A 554 22.40 21.56 -16.17
N ASP A 555 23.24 21.23 -17.16
CA ASP A 555 24.37 20.32 -16.99
C ASP A 555 25.33 20.75 -15.87
N ASN A 556 25.44 22.06 -15.56
CA ASN A 556 26.30 22.56 -14.49
C ASN A 556 25.75 22.24 -13.10
N GLY A 557 24.45 22.41 -12.88
CA GLY A 557 23.81 22.01 -11.62
C GLY A 557 23.89 20.50 -11.42
N VAL A 558 23.69 19.73 -12.50
CA VAL A 558 23.90 18.27 -12.48
C VAL A 558 25.34 17.91 -12.16
N HIS A 559 26.34 18.63 -12.70
CA HIS A 559 27.73 18.43 -12.31
C HIS A 559 27.95 18.58 -10.80
N HIS A 560 27.37 19.62 -10.17
CA HIS A 560 27.44 19.81 -8.73
C HIS A 560 26.76 18.67 -7.92
N LEU A 561 25.64 18.14 -8.41
CA LEU A 561 25.00 16.96 -7.79
C LEU A 561 25.84 15.70 -7.95
N SER A 562 26.41 15.47 -9.13
CA SER A 562 27.29 14.34 -9.40
C SER A 562 28.49 14.30 -8.45
N GLU A 563 29.15 15.44 -8.23
CA GLU A 563 30.25 15.54 -7.25
C GLU A 563 29.78 15.16 -5.84
N ALA A 564 28.59 15.61 -5.42
CA ALA A 564 28.03 15.22 -4.13
C ALA A 564 27.73 13.71 -4.07
N LEU A 565 27.20 13.12 -5.13
CA LEU A 565 26.83 11.70 -5.22
C LEU A 565 28.04 10.77 -5.15
N LEU A 566 29.23 11.22 -5.55
CA LEU A 566 30.48 10.45 -5.40
C LEU A 566 30.75 10.11 -3.92
N ILE A 567 30.39 11.01 -3.02
CA ILE A 567 30.64 10.89 -1.57
C ILE A 567 29.38 10.45 -0.82
N ASN A 568 28.20 10.89 -1.26
CA ASN A 568 26.94 10.62 -0.58
C ASN A 568 26.65 9.10 -0.53
N ARG A 569 26.21 8.63 0.66
CA ARG A 569 25.86 7.23 0.92
C ARG A 569 24.47 7.09 1.57
N LYS A 570 23.59 8.08 1.38
CA LYS A 570 22.27 8.16 2.02
C LYS A 570 21.13 8.37 1.04
N LEU A 571 21.38 9.10 -0.05
CA LEU A 571 20.37 9.39 -1.05
C LEU A 571 20.00 8.11 -1.80
N ILE A 572 18.71 7.80 -1.80
CA ILE A 572 18.08 6.62 -2.41
C ILE A 572 17.30 7.04 -3.66
N GLN A 573 16.63 8.19 -3.60
CA GLN A 573 15.82 8.73 -4.69
C GLN A 573 16.23 10.16 -5.02
N LEU A 574 16.48 10.40 -6.31
CA LEU A 574 16.75 11.71 -6.87
C LEU A 574 15.83 11.92 -8.07
N ASP A 575 15.06 12.99 -8.04
CA ASP A 575 14.18 13.40 -9.13
C ASP A 575 14.67 14.71 -9.75
N LEU A 576 14.96 14.66 -11.05
CA LEU A 576 15.45 15.75 -11.89
C LEU A 576 14.60 15.90 -13.16
N GLU A 577 13.37 15.40 -13.16
CA GLU A 577 12.44 15.49 -14.29
C GLU A 577 12.27 16.95 -14.78
N SER A 578 11.90 17.19 -16.03
CA SER A 578 11.44 18.51 -16.49
C SER A 578 12.45 19.64 -16.20
N ASN A 579 13.74 19.39 -16.46
CA ASN A 579 14.83 20.35 -16.33
C ASN A 579 15.50 20.60 -17.71
N LYS A 580 16.67 21.24 -17.73
CA LYS A 580 17.42 21.58 -18.96
C LYS A 580 18.67 20.69 -19.12
N ILE A 581 18.59 19.43 -18.70
CA ILE A 581 19.71 18.47 -18.71
C ILE A 581 19.94 17.93 -20.12
N SER A 582 21.17 18.02 -20.64
CA SER A 582 21.56 17.49 -21.94
C SER A 582 22.40 16.20 -21.80
N ASP A 583 22.92 15.70 -22.93
CA ASP A 583 23.90 14.61 -22.97
C ASP A 583 25.08 14.81 -22.01
N LYS A 584 25.54 16.06 -21.83
CA LYS A 584 26.67 16.37 -20.93
C LYS A 584 26.29 16.15 -19.46
N GLY A 585 25.11 16.59 -19.04
CA GLY A 585 24.61 16.34 -17.68
C GLY A 585 24.37 14.86 -17.43
N ALA A 586 23.79 14.15 -18.41
CA ALA A 586 23.64 12.70 -18.37
C ALA A 586 24.99 11.98 -18.22
N GLN A 587 26.03 12.44 -18.92
CA GLN A 587 27.41 11.94 -18.74
C GLN A 587 27.90 12.13 -17.31
N ARG A 588 27.72 13.32 -16.72
CA ARG A 588 28.14 13.59 -15.33
C ARG A 588 27.43 12.68 -14.33
N LEU A 589 26.13 12.42 -14.51
CA LEU A 589 25.40 11.48 -13.66
C LEU A 589 25.89 10.06 -13.84
N ALA A 590 26.09 9.62 -15.08
CA ALA A 590 26.64 8.32 -15.39
C ALA A 590 28.01 8.10 -14.71
N ASP A 591 28.87 9.11 -14.69
CA ASP A 591 30.15 9.08 -14.02
C ASP A 591 30.01 8.87 -12.50
N ALA A 592 29.08 9.60 -11.88
CA ALA A 592 28.77 9.44 -10.45
C ALA A 592 28.15 8.06 -10.14
N LEU A 593 27.24 7.55 -10.98
CA LEU A 593 26.57 6.27 -10.81
C LEU A 593 27.51 5.07 -10.85
N ARG A 594 28.65 5.16 -11.55
CA ARG A 594 29.65 4.07 -11.52
C ARG A 594 30.21 3.86 -10.11
N VAL A 595 30.31 4.93 -9.33
CA VAL A 595 30.84 4.90 -7.95
C VAL A 595 29.71 4.78 -6.92
N ASN A 596 28.62 5.52 -7.07
CA ASN A 596 27.53 5.53 -6.11
C ASN A 596 26.79 4.18 -6.09
N LYS A 597 26.56 3.63 -4.89
CA LYS A 597 25.87 2.34 -4.69
C LYS A 597 24.60 2.46 -3.84
N THR A 598 24.13 3.68 -3.57
CA THR A 598 22.98 3.92 -2.69
C THR A 598 21.76 4.42 -3.44
N LEU A 599 21.96 5.14 -4.54
CA LEU A 599 20.86 5.62 -5.37
C LEU A 599 20.20 4.42 -6.07
N THR A 600 18.90 4.25 -5.83
CA THR A 600 18.09 3.18 -6.40
C THR A 600 17.04 3.69 -7.38
N GLN A 601 16.62 4.94 -7.24
CA GLN A 601 15.62 5.57 -8.10
C GLN A 601 16.16 6.89 -8.64
N LEU A 602 16.19 7.00 -9.96
CA LEU A 602 16.61 8.19 -10.67
C LEU A 602 15.58 8.56 -11.72
N ASN A 603 14.99 9.76 -11.60
CA ASN A 603 14.09 10.32 -12.61
C ASN A 603 14.83 11.42 -13.39
N LEU A 604 14.95 11.22 -14.70
CA LEU A 604 15.52 12.14 -15.68
C LEU A 604 14.52 12.47 -16.80
N GLY A 605 13.22 12.22 -16.58
CA GLY A 605 12.18 12.43 -17.57
C GLY A 605 12.11 13.89 -18.05
N SER A 606 11.51 14.13 -19.20
CA SER A 606 11.24 15.47 -19.76
C SER A 606 12.47 16.40 -19.79
N ASN A 607 13.63 15.88 -20.22
CA ASN A 607 14.88 16.65 -20.35
C ASN A 607 15.32 16.72 -21.83
N LYS A 608 16.58 17.10 -22.09
CA LYS A 608 17.18 17.21 -23.42
C LYS A 608 18.24 16.13 -23.67
N ILE A 609 18.06 14.95 -23.09
CA ILE A 609 19.01 13.84 -23.22
C ILE A 609 18.78 13.17 -24.58
N GLY A 610 19.82 13.10 -25.39
CA GLY A 610 19.83 12.38 -26.66
C GLY A 610 20.56 11.05 -26.56
N SER A 611 20.85 10.47 -27.73
CA SER A 611 21.46 9.14 -27.83
C SER A 611 22.86 9.05 -27.21
N LYS A 612 23.64 10.15 -27.20
CA LYS A 612 24.95 10.18 -26.52
C LYS A 612 24.80 10.17 -25.00
N GLY A 613 23.84 10.89 -24.45
CA GLY A 613 23.53 10.85 -23.03
C GLY A 613 23.03 9.47 -22.60
N ALA A 614 22.13 8.87 -23.38
CA ALA A 614 21.68 7.49 -23.18
C ALA A 614 22.85 6.48 -23.22
N HIS A 615 23.79 6.64 -24.16
CA HIS A 615 25.03 5.85 -24.20
C HIS A 615 25.82 5.92 -22.88
N HIS A 616 26.00 7.11 -22.32
CA HIS A 616 26.73 7.28 -21.06
C HIS A 616 26.00 6.59 -19.90
N ILE A 617 24.68 6.77 -19.80
CA ILE A 617 23.85 6.13 -18.77
C ILE A 617 23.93 4.61 -18.90
N ALA A 618 23.75 4.08 -20.11
CA ALA A 618 23.90 2.66 -20.42
C ALA A 618 25.29 2.12 -19.98
N SER A 619 26.35 2.88 -20.25
CA SER A 619 27.70 2.51 -19.82
C SER A 619 27.85 2.45 -18.30
N ALA A 620 27.17 3.33 -17.56
CA ALA A 620 27.16 3.25 -16.11
C ALA A 620 26.38 2.04 -15.61
N LEU A 621 25.20 1.76 -16.20
CA LEU A 621 24.34 0.63 -15.84
C LEU A 621 25.03 -0.73 -15.99
N ARG A 622 25.96 -0.90 -16.94
CA ARG A 622 26.77 -2.13 -17.04
C ARG A 622 27.51 -2.51 -15.76
N THR A 623 27.83 -1.53 -14.91
CA THR A 623 28.59 -1.73 -13.65
C THR A 623 27.81 -1.34 -12.40
N ASN A 624 26.79 -0.51 -12.54
CA ASN A 624 25.94 -0.11 -11.43
C ASN A 624 24.91 -1.21 -11.12
N LYS A 625 24.82 -1.58 -9.84
CA LYS A 625 23.92 -2.62 -9.33
C LYS A 625 22.90 -2.07 -8.33
N SER A 626 22.88 -0.76 -8.13
CA SER A 626 22.04 -0.10 -7.13
C SER A 626 20.77 0.48 -7.74
N VAL A 627 20.84 1.05 -8.95
CA VAL A 627 19.70 1.64 -9.64
C VAL A 627 18.75 0.53 -10.09
N THR A 628 17.54 0.54 -9.53
CA THR A 628 16.46 -0.41 -9.83
C THR A 628 15.31 0.24 -10.57
N ARG A 629 15.17 1.58 -10.51
CA ARG A 629 14.19 2.34 -11.28
C ARG A 629 14.86 3.51 -11.98
N LEU A 630 14.68 3.59 -13.28
CA LEU A 630 15.21 4.65 -14.12
C LEU A 630 14.09 5.19 -15.02
N ASP A 631 13.84 6.49 -14.92
CA ASP A 631 12.94 7.19 -15.81
C ASP A 631 13.74 8.09 -16.77
N LEU A 632 13.58 7.84 -18.07
CA LEU A 632 14.17 8.58 -19.18
C LEU A 632 13.10 9.08 -20.15
N SER A 633 11.83 9.13 -19.72
CA SER A 633 10.71 9.58 -20.55
C SER A 633 10.87 11.02 -21.05
N GLY A 634 10.16 11.43 -22.10
CA GLY A 634 10.12 12.80 -22.61
C GLY A 634 11.49 13.37 -23.00
N ASN A 635 12.42 12.54 -23.45
CA ASN A 635 13.76 12.94 -23.89
C ASN A 635 13.87 12.82 -25.43
N GLN A 636 15.08 12.96 -25.96
CA GLN A 636 15.40 12.92 -27.39
C GLN A 636 16.20 11.65 -27.74
N ILE A 637 15.93 10.55 -27.03
CA ILE A 637 16.68 9.29 -27.18
C ILE A 637 16.12 8.54 -28.40
N ASN A 638 16.92 8.48 -29.46
CA ASN A 638 16.54 7.75 -30.68
C ASN A 638 17.01 6.29 -30.66
N GLU A 639 16.78 5.57 -31.76
CA GLU A 639 17.14 4.16 -31.97
C GLU A 639 18.58 3.82 -31.56
N ASN A 640 19.55 4.71 -31.83
CA ASN A 640 20.96 4.50 -31.45
C ASN A 640 21.17 4.57 -29.93
N GLY A 641 20.45 5.46 -29.25
CA GLY A 641 20.50 5.58 -27.80
C GLY A 641 19.87 4.36 -27.12
N ILE A 642 18.77 3.88 -27.71
CA ILE A 642 18.08 2.67 -27.29
C ILE A 642 18.95 1.43 -27.51
N GLN A 643 19.70 1.35 -28.61
CA GLN A 643 20.67 0.28 -28.84
C GLN A 643 21.64 0.16 -27.67
N HIS A 644 22.23 1.26 -27.22
CA HIS A 644 23.15 1.23 -26.09
C HIS A 644 22.49 0.81 -24.77
N LEU A 645 21.26 1.27 -24.52
CA LEU A 645 20.49 0.84 -23.35
C LEU A 645 20.22 -0.67 -23.43
N ALA A 646 19.79 -1.19 -24.58
CA ALA A 646 19.60 -2.61 -24.81
C ALA A 646 20.88 -3.41 -24.57
N GLU A 647 22.03 -2.98 -25.09
CA GLU A 647 23.35 -3.59 -24.82
C GLU A 647 23.66 -3.66 -23.32
N ALA A 648 23.36 -2.60 -22.55
CA ALA A 648 23.54 -2.60 -21.10
C ALA A 648 22.58 -3.57 -20.38
N LEU A 649 21.34 -3.69 -20.85
CA LEU A 649 20.34 -4.62 -20.29
C LEU A 649 20.71 -6.09 -20.48
N HIS A 650 21.56 -6.45 -21.44
CA HIS A 650 22.05 -7.83 -21.57
C HIS A 650 22.83 -8.31 -20.33
N CYS A 651 23.50 -7.39 -19.64
CA CYS A 651 24.33 -7.72 -18.47
C CYS A 651 23.85 -7.06 -17.16
N ASN A 652 22.97 -6.05 -17.22
CA ASN A 652 22.34 -5.48 -16.04
C ASN A 652 21.10 -6.29 -15.63
N LEU A 653 21.22 -7.01 -14.50
CA LEU A 653 20.14 -7.80 -13.90
C LEU A 653 19.54 -7.16 -12.63
N TYR A 654 19.72 -5.84 -12.47
CA TYR A 654 19.28 -5.10 -11.27
C TYR A 654 18.22 -4.04 -11.58
N LEU A 655 18.16 -3.54 -12.82
CA LEU A 655 17.14 -2.60 -13.26
C LEU A 655 15.80 -3.33 -13.40
N ILE A 656 14.83 -2.95 -12.57
CA ILE A 656 13.50 -3.56 -12.48
C ILE A 656 12.48 -2.79 -13.31
N GLU A 657 12.63 -1.47 -13.36
CA GLU A 657 11.72 -0.55 -14.04
C GLU A 657 12.50 0.44 -14.90
N LEU A 658 12.13 0.48 -16.18
CA LEU A 658 12.67 1.41 -17.16
C LEU A 658 11.50 2.10 -17.87
N ASN A 659 11.41 3.42 -17.72
CA ASN A 659 10.44 4.23 -18.44
C ASN A 659 11.14 4.99 -19.57
N LEU A 660 10.67 4.79 -20.80
CA LEU A 660 11.17 5.43 -22.02
C LEU A 660 10.07 6.20 -22.77
N TRP A 661 8.91 6.42 -22.15
CA TRP A 661 7.76 7.14 -22.74
C TRP A 661 8.20 8.39 -23.52
N SER A 662 7.61 8.64 -24.69
CA SER A 662 7.79 9.88 -25.45
C SER A 662 9.25 10.13 -25.85
N ASN A 663 9.93 9.07 -26.31
CA ASN A 663 11.21 9.14 -27.02
C ASN A 663 11.02 8.59 -28.43
N PRO A 664 11.75 9.08 -29.46
CA PRO A 664 11.66 8.58 -30.83
C PRO A 664 12.36 7.22 -30.98
N ILE A 665 11.81 6.18 -30.35
CA ILE A 665 12.40 4.82 -30.34
C ILE A 665 12.26 4.16 -31.71
N MET A 666 11.09 4.31 -32.34
CA MET A 666 10.72 3.68 -33.62
C MET A 666 10.83 2.14 -33.56
N ASP A 667 10.52 1.45 -34.66
CA ASP A 667 10.57 -0.01 -34.73
C ASP A 667 12.00 -0.57 -34.58
N GLU A 668 12.99 0.16 -35.08
CA GLU A 668 14.41 -0.21 -35.04
C GLU A 668 14.96 -0.18 -33.60
N GLY A 669 14.64 0.87 -32.83
CA GLY A 669 14.97 0.92 -31.41
C GLY A 669 14.29 -0.19 -30.63
N LEU A 670 13.03 -0.48 -30.94
CA LEU A 670 12.30 -1.58 -30.29
C LEU A 670 12.87 -2.96 -30.65
N GLN A 671 13.43 -3.14 -31.84
CA GLN A 671 14.14 -4.37 -32.21
C GLN A 671 15.31 -4.64 -31.25
N TYR A 672 16.12 -3.63 -30.94
CA TYR A 672 17.23 -3.77 -29.99
C TYR A 672 16.76 -4.12 -28.58
N LEU A 673 15.72 -3.43 -28.08
CA LEU A 673 15.14 -3.73 -26.77
C LEU A 673 14.54 -5.13 -26.72
N ALA A 674 13.80 -5.55 -27.75
CA ALA A 674 13.24 -6.88 -27.86
C ALA A 674 14.34 -7.95 -27.77
N HIS A 675 15.47 -7.77 -28.46
CA HIS A 675 16.60 -8.68 -28.38
C HIS A 675 17.17 -8.78 -26.96
N ALA A 676 17.32 -7.64 -26.25
CA ALA A 676 17.77 -7.65 -24.86
C ALA A 676 16.77 -8.35 -23.92
N LEU A 677 15.47 -8.13 -24.13
CA LEU A 677 14.39 -8.72 -23.32
C LEU A 677 14.28 -10.23 -23.47
N THR A 678 14.71 -10.83 -24.58
CA THR A 678 14.76 -12.30 -24.74
C THR A 678 15.54 -12.97 -23.60
N ASN A 679 16.63 -12.33 -23.15
CA ASN A 679 17.54 -12.88 -22.16
C ASN A 679 17.49 -12.17 -20.80
N ASN A 680 17.09 -10.90 -20.76
CA ASN A 680 16.99 -10.16 -19.51
C ASN A 680 15.87 -10.75 -18.62
N ARG A 681 16.21 -11.02 -17.36
CA ARG A 681 15.29 -11.58 -16.35
C ARG A 681 15.00 -10.61 -15.19
N ALA A 682 15.39 -9.35 -15.31
CA ALA A 682 15.29 -8.36 -14.23
C ALA A 682 14.19 -7.32 -14.47
N ILE A 683 14.03 -6.84 -15.70
CA ILE A 683 12.99 -5.85 -16.02
C ILE A 683 11.62 -6.51 -15.84
N THR A 684 10.81 -5.88 -14.98
CA THR A 684 9.42 -6.27 -14.72
C THR A 684 8.42 -5.24 -15.21
N ARG A 685 8.85 -3.98 -15.40
CA ARG A 685 8.05 -2.85 -15.85
C ARG A 685 8.78 -2.09 -16.95
N LEU A 686 8.12 -1.93 -18.08
CA LEU A 686 8.66 -1.23 -19.24
C LEU A 686 7.61 -0.28 -19.82
N GLY A 687 7.94 1.02 -19.86
CA GLY A 687 7.14 2.05 -20.52
C GLY A 687 7.71 2.41 -21.88
N LEU A 688 6.91 2.27 -22.94
CA LEU A 688 7.21 2.56 -24.35
C LEU A 688 6.10 3.38 -25.00
N GLU A 689 5.37 4.15 -24.20
CA GLU A 689 4.27 4.98 -24.67
C GLU A 689 4.79 6.04 -25.66
N ARG A 690 3.94 6.50 -26.60
CA ARG A 690 4.25 7.57 -27.56
C ARG A 690 5.66 7.50 -28.16
N SER A 691 6.07 6.32 -28.61
CA SER A 691 7.44 6.04 -29.06
C SER A 691 7.55 5.77 -30.56
N GLU A 692 6.50 6.12 -31.33
CA GLU A 692 6.41 5.96 -32.78
C GLU A 692 6.57 4.49 -33.23
N ILE A 693 6.09 3.56 -32.41
CA ILE A 693 6.15 2.12 -32.68
C ILE A 693 4.98 1.71 -33.60
N THR A 694 5.26 0.93 -34.64
CA THR A 694 4.25 0.39 -35.57
C THR A 694 3.99 -1.11 -35.33
N GLU A 695 3.19 -1.72 -36.18
CA GLU A 695 3.00 -3.18 -36.23
C GLU A 695 4.30 -3.99 -36.37
N GLN A 696 5.33 -3.43 -37.02
CA GLN A 696 6.64 -4.08 -37.17
C GLN A 696 7.40 -4.15 -35.85
N GLY A 697 7.41 -3.08 -35.06
CA GLY A 697 7.99 -3.07 -33.73
C GLY A 697 7.24 -3.99 -32.76
N ALA A 698 5.91 -4.02 -32.86
CA ALA A 698 5.07 -4.96 -32.11
C ALA A 698 5.45 -6.43 -32.40
N GLN A 699 5.79 -6.75 -33.65
CA GLN A 699 6.27 -8.08 -34.04
C GLN A 699 7.56 -8.47 -33.31
N TYR A 700 8.53 -7.55 -33.23
CA TYR A 700 9.79 -7.80 -32.51
C TYR A 700 9.54 -8.04 -31.02
N LEU A 701 8.71 -7.19 -30.41
CA LEU A 701 8.37 -7.32 -29.00
C LEU A 701 7.62 -8.63 -28.71
N ALA A 702 6.67 -9.01 -29.57
CA ALA A 702 5.97 -10.29 -29.49
C ALA A 702 6.93 -11.48 -29.55
N ALA A 703 7.95 -11.43 -30.40
CA ALA A 703 8.97 -12.48 -30.46
C ALA A 703 9.75 -12.60 -29.14
N ALA A 704 10.11 -11.47 -28.51
CA ALA A 704 10.77 -11.46 -27.21
C ALA A 704 9.86 -12.00 -26.09
N LEU A 705 8.59 -11.55 -26.04
CA LEU A 705 7.62 -11.94 -25.02
C LEU A 705 7.37 -13.45 -24.96
N ARG A 706 7.47 -14.19 -26.07
CA ARG A 706 7.34 -15.65 -26.09
C ARG A 706 8.32 -16.37 -25.15
N SER A 707 9.48 -15.77 -24.89
CA SER A 707 10.57 -16.36 -24.10
C SER A 707 10.91 -15.58 -22.82
N ASN A 708 10.52 -14.31 -22.75
CA ASN A 708 10.72 -13.49 -21.56
C ASN A 708 9.87 -14.02 -20.40
N SER A 709 10.46 -14.01 -19.20
CA SER A 709 9.83 -14.54 -17.98
C SER A 709 9.92 -13.58 -16.79
N SER A 710 10.16 -12.29 -17.05
CA SER A 710 10.29 -11.29 -15.99
C SER A 710 9.33 -10.13 -16.18
N LEU A 711 9.00 -9.77 -17.41
CA LEU A 711 8.12 -8.64 -17.70
C LEU A 711 6.70 -8.97 -17.25
N THR A 712 6.19 -8.10 -16.37
CA THR A 712 4.84 -8.21 -15.79
C THR A 712 3.95 -7.04 -16.19
N GLN A 713 4.54 -5.89 -16.52
CA GLN A 713 3.84 -4.70 -16.95
C GLN A 713 4.51 -4.11 -18.16
N LEU A 714 3.72 -3.90 -19.20
CA LEU A 714 4.15 -3.30 -20.46
C LEU A 714 3.13 -2.25 -20.85
N SER A 715 3.63 -1.06 -21.15
CA SER A 715 2.80 0.01 -21.67
C SER A 715 3.26 0.44 -23.06
N LEU A 716 2.32 0.41 -24.00
CA LEU A 716 2.48 0.78 -25.41
C LEU A 716 1.51 1.91 -25.79
N TRP A 717 0.98 2.65 -24.82
CA TRP A 717 -0.06 3.65 -25.06
C TRP A 717 0.38 4.73 -26.07
N GLY A 718 -0.50 5.11 -26.99
CA GLY A 718 -0.24 6.21 -27.92
C GLY A 718 0.78 5.91 -29.03
N ASN A 719 0.84 4.66 -29.52
CA ASN A 719 1.66 4.23 -30.66
C ASN A 719 0.77 3.91 -31.89
N HIS A 720 1.36 3.34 -32.95
CA HIS A 720 0.69 2.96 -34.20
C HIS A 720 0.68 1.43 -34.38
N ILE A 721 0.41 0.69 -33.30
CA ILE A 721 0.50 -0.79 -33.28
C ILE A 721 -0.51 -1.43 -34.24
N GLY A 722 -1.73 -0.88 -34.33
CA GLY A 722 -2.79 -1.36 -35.21
C GLY A 722 -3.24 -2.80 -34.94
N ASN A 723 -4.18 -3.29 -35.78
CA ASN A 723 -4.73 -4.64 -35.65
C ASN A 723 -3.67 -5.74 -35.90
N THR A 724 -2.76 -5.53 -36.86
CA THR A 724 -1.68 -6.46 -37.19
C THR A 724 -0.69 -6.61 -36.03
N GLY A 725 -0.25 -5.49 -35.43
CA GLY A 725 0.64 -5.53 -34.28
C GLY A 725 -0.01 -6.21 -33.07
N VAL A 726 -1.29 -5.94 -32.83
CA VAL A 726 -2.08 -6.63 -31.79
C VAL A 726 -2.16 -8.13 -32.06
N HIS A 727 -2.30 -8.57 -33.31
CA HIS A 727 -2.28 -9.99 -33.65
C HIS A 727 -0.96 -10.66 -33.22
N TYR A 728 0.20 -10.04 -33.51
CA TYR A 728 1.49 -10.59 -33.06
C TYR A 728 1.60 -10.66 -31.53
N LEU A 729 1.20 -9.59 -30.83
CA LEU A 729 1.20 -9.55 -29.37
C LEU A 729 0.27 -10.63 -28.80
N ALA A 730 -0.92 -10.79 -29.34
CA ALA A 730 -1.89 -11.80 -28.96
C ALA A 730 -1.29 -13.22 -29.09
N GLU A 731 -0.65 -13.56 -30.21
CA GLU A 731 0.03 -14.85 -30.36
C GLU A 731 1.11 -15.08 -29.30
N SER A 732 1.89 -14.05 -28.95
CA SER A 732 2.91 -14.17 -27.92
C SER A 732 2.31 -14.45 -26.53
N LEU A 733 1.16 -13.87 -26.24
CA LEU A 733 0.45 -13.99 -24.97
C LEU A 733 -0.20 -15.37 -24.77
N LEU A 734 -0.41 -16.17 -25.82
CA LEU A 734 -0.82 -17.57 -25.66
C LEU A 734 0.23 -18.38 -24.88
N VAL A 735 1.50 -18.06 -25.11
CA VAL A 735 2.65 -18.77 -24.52
C VAL A 735 3.20 -18.02 -23.30
N ASN A 736 3.26 -16.69 -23.34
CA ASN A 736 3.78 -15.90 -22.22
C ASN A 736 2.92 -16.08 -20.96
N LYS A 737 3.58 -16.34 -19.83
CA LYS A 737 2.93 -16.57 -18.53
C LYS A 737 3.31 -15.56 -17.45
N THR A 738 3.87 -14.41 -17.84
CA THR A 738 4.38 -13.43 -16.88
C THR A 738 3.74 -12.06 -17.02
N LEU A 739 3.37 -11.66 -18.24
CA LEU A 739 2.75 -10.37 -18.47
C LEU A 739 1.35 -10.36 -17.85
N ALA A 740 1.18 -9.48 -16.86
CA ALA A 740 -0.03 -9.33 -16.07
C ALA A 740 -0.80 -8.06 -16.40
N GLN A 741 -0.10 -7.03 -16.89
CA GLN A 741 -0.69 -5.75 -17.27
C GLN A 741 -0.16 -5.34 -18.64
N LEU A 742 -1.09 -5.02 -19.54
CA LEU A 742 -0.78 -4.55 -20.88
C LEU A 742 -1.62 -3.30 -21.18
N ASP A 743 -0.96 -2.19 -21.49
CA ASP A 743 -1.61 -0.97 -21.97
C ASP A 743 -1.42 -0.83 -23.48
N LEU A 744 -2.53 -0.84 -24.21
CA LEU A 744 -2.66 -0.67 -25.65
C LEU A 744 -3.60 0.50 -25.97
N GLY A 745 -3.81 1.43 -25.05
CA GLY A 745 -4.63 2.61 -25.31
C GLY A 745 -4.07 3.47 -26.44
N LYS A 746 -4.93 4.12 -27.22
CA LYS A 746 -4.55 5.01 -28.33
C LYS A 746 -3.57 4.35 -29.32
N ASN A 747 -3.96 3.22 -29.91
CA ASN A 747 -3.15 2.42 -30.84
C ASN A 747 -3.84 2.07 -32.18
N GLU A 748 -4.91 2.79 -32.52
CA GLU A 748 -5.67 2.59 -33.76
C GLU A 748 -6.26 1.17 -33.89
N ILE A 749 -6.63 0.57 -32.76
CA ILE A 749 -7.18 -0.79 -32.69
C ILE A 749 -8.69 -0.75 -32.99
N THR A 750 -9.16 -1.65 -33.86
CA THR A 750 -10.59 -1.86 -34.15
C THR A 750 -11.09 -3.20 -33.58
N GLU A 751 -12.35 -3.55 -33.82
CA GLU A 751 -12.90 -4.87 -33.49
C GLU A 751 -12.07 -6.06 -34.00
N VAL A 752 -11.35 -5.89 -35.12
CA VAL A 752 -10.46 -6.94 -35.68
C VAL A 752 -9.31 -7.27 -34.73
N GLY A 753 -8.63 -6.27 -34.19
CA GLY A 753 -7.55 -6.48 -33.21
C GLY A 753 -8.09 -6.99 -31.88
N VAL A 754 -9.24 -6.46 -31.44
CA VAL A 754 -9.90 -6.91 -30.21
C VAL A 754 -10.31 -8.38 -30.29
N LYS A 755 -10.78 -8.86 -31.45
CA LYS A 755 -11.10 -10.27 -31.68
C LYS A 755 -9.90 -11.18 -31.40
N GLN A 756 -8.69 -10.77 -31.77
CA GLN A 756 -7.46 -11.51 -31.50
C GLN A 756 -7.15 -11.55 -30.00
N LEU A 757 -7.26 -10.41 -29.31
CA LEU A 757 -7.07 -10.34 -27.85
C LEU A 757 -8.11 -11.19 -27.12
N ALA A 758 -9.38 -11.11 -27.51
CA ALA A 758 -10.47 -11.92 -26.97
C ALA A 758 -10.18 -13.42 -27.07
N TYR A 759 -9.70 -13.88 -28.22
CA TYR A 759 -9.30 -15.28 -28.40
C TYR A 759 -8.24 -15.72 -27.36
N VAL A 760 -7.25 -14.88 -27.11
CA VAL A 760 -6.19 -15.15 -26.12
C VAL A 760 -6.73 -15.12 -24.70
N LEU A 761 -7.57 -14.13 -24.38
CA LEU A 761 -8.16 -13.97 -23.04
C LEU A 761 -8.94 -15.20 -22.61
N ARG A 762 -9.54 -15.97 -23.53
CA ARG A 762 -10.22 -17.23 -23.18
C ARG A 762 -9.31 -18.25 -22.48
N SER A 763 -8.01 -18.27 -22.79
CA SER A 763 -7.05 -19.28 -22.29
C SER A 763 -5.92 -18.71 -21.43
N ASN A 764 -5.50 -17.46 -21.66
CA ASN A 764 -4.49 -16.81 -20.84
C ASN A 764 -5.06 -16.54 -19.43
N ARG A 765 -4.27 -16.84 -18.40
CA ARG A 765 -4.65 -16.67 -16.98
C ARG A 765 -3.74 -15.72 -16.22
N THR A 766 -2.79 -15.11 -16.92
CA THR A 766 -1.73 -14.29 -16.32
C THR A 766 -2.00 -12.81 -16.56
N LEU A 767 -2.49 -12.46 -17.75
CA LEU A 767 -2.97 -11.12 -18.05
C LEU A 767 -4.24 -10.87 -17.23
N THR A 768 -4.16 -9.88 -16.35
CA THR A 768 -5.24 -9.50 -15.43
C THR A 768 -5.72 -8.07 -15.65
N HIS A 769 -4.93 -7.24 -16.32
CA HIS A 769 -5.24 -5.85 -16.61
C HIS A 769 -4.97 -5.56 -18.08
N LEU A 770 -5.95 -5.00 -18.77
CA LEU A 770 -5.83 -4.55 -20.15
C LEU A 770 -6.42 -3.15 -20.29
N GLU A 771 -5.62 -2.23 -20.82
CA GLU A 771 -6.07 -0.87 -21.16
C GLU A 771 -6.17 -0.77 -22.68
N LEU A 772 -7.36 -0.40 -23.18
CA LEU A 772 -7.71 -0.24 -24.60
C LEU A 772 -8.38 1.12 -24.84
N GLU A 773 -8.21 2.07 -23.93
CA GLU A 773 -8.83 3.39 -24.06
C GLU A 773 -8.39 4.13 -25.33
N TRP A 774 -9.19 5.09 -25.80
CA TRP A 774 -8.83 5.94 -26.95
C TRP A 774 -8.52 5.17 -28.25
N ASN A 775 -9.16 4.03 -28.48
CA ASN A 775 -9.06 3.25 -29.72
C ASN A 775 -10.31 3.44 -30.61
N GLN A 776 -10.44 2.63 -31.66
CA GLN A 776 -11.55 2.67 -32.62
C GLN A 776 -12.44 1.43 -32.47
N ILE A 777 -12.62 0.96 -31.22
CA ILE A 777 -13.38 -0.25 -30.92
C ILE A 777 -14.88 0.05 -31.05
N THR A 778 -15.57 -0.76 -31.84
CA THR A 778 -17.01 -0.72 -32.05
C THR A 778 -17.75 -1.70 -31.13
N GLN A 779 -19.08 -1.68 -31.16
CA GLN A 779 -19.93 -2.65 -30.46
C GLN A 779 -19.52 -4.12 -30.72
N GLU A 780 -19.20 -4.48 -31.96
CA GLU A 780 -18.76 -5.85 -32.31
C GLU A 780 -17.49 -6.25 -31.53
N GLY A 781 -16.56 -5.31 -31.34
CA GLY A 781 -15.36 -5.54 -30.52
C GLY A 781 -15.68 -5.85 -29.06
N ILE A 782 -16.69 -5.16 -28.51
CA ILE A 782 -17.15 -5.39 -27.14
C ILE A 782 -17.80 -6.77 -27.00
N GLU A 783 -18.57 -7.22 -27.99
CA GLU A 783 -19.16 -8.56 -27.98
C GLU A 783 -18.09 -9.66 -27.92
N TYR A 784 -16.99 -9.52 -28.66
CA TYR A 784 -15.86 -10.45 -28.57
C TYR A 784 -15.24 -10.49 -27.16
N LEU A 785 -15.09 -9.34 -26.51
CA LEU A 785 -14.56 -9.26 -25.14
C LEU A 785 -15.52 -9.89 -24.12
N ILE A 786 -16.82 -9.59 -24.23
CA ILE A 786 -17.85 -10.16 -23.35
C ILE A 786 -17.81 -11.68 -23.42
N ASP A 787 -17.81 -12.24 -24.62
CA ASP A 787 -17.74 -13.69 -24.83
C ASP A 787 -16.45 -14.27 -24.22
N ALA A 788 -15.30 -13.66 -24.48
CA ALA A 788 -14.03 -14.16 -23.97
C ALA A 788 -13.96 -14.17 -22.43
N LEU A 789 -14.54 -13.14 -21.79
CA LEU A 789 -14.54 -12.98 -20.34
C LEU A 789 -15.40 -14.01 -19.62
N GLN A 790 -16.36 -14.66 -20.30
CA GLN A 790 -17.10 -15.78 -19.73
C GLN A 790 -16.19 -16.97 -19.38
N TYR A 791 -15.06 -17.10 -20.08
CA TYR A 791 -14.11 -18.20 -19.93
C TYR A 791 -12.88 -17.84 -19.09
N ASN A 792 -12.71 -16.57 -18.71
CA ASN A 792 -11.54 -16.09 -17.97
C ASN A 792 -11.94 -15.63 -16.57
N SER A 793 -11.56 -16.40 -15.53
CA SER A 793 -11.86 -16.09 -14.12
C SER A 793 -10.76 -15.33 -13.38
N THR A 794 -9.68 -14.95 -14.08
CA THR A 794 -8.50 -14.31 -13.49
C THR A 794 -8.37 -12.83 -13.86
N PHE A 795 -9.09 -12.42 -14.89
CA PHE A 795 -9.01 -11.08 -15.44
C PHE A 795 -9.75 -10.08 -14.56
N ASN A 796 -9.12 -8.99 -14.16
CA ASN A 796 -9.66 -8.10 -13.12
C ASN A 796 -10.01 -6.71 -13.66
N ARG A 797 -9.23 -6.20 -14.61
CA ARG A 797 -9.36 -4.82 -15.06
C ARG A 797 -9.35 -4.69 -16.58
N LEU A 798 -10.38 -4.01 -17.08
CA LEU A 798 -10.52 -3.60 -18.48
C LEU A 798 -10.83 -2.11 -18.53
N ASN A 799 -10.11 -1.36 -19.34
CA ASN A 799 -10.48 0.01 -19.68
C ASN A 799 -10.72 0.09 -21.18
N VAL A 800 -11.93 0.43 -21.59
CA VAL A 800 -12.34 0.65 -22.98
C VAL A 800 -12.91 2.07 -23.17
N SER A 801 -12.61 2.99 -22.25
CA SER A 801 -13.09 4.37 -22.32
C SER A 801 -12.65 5.06 -23.62
N ASN A 802 -13.39 6.08 -24.04
CA ASN A 802 -13.06 6.85 -25.25
C ASN A 802 -12.94 5.99 -26.54
N ASN A 803 -13.84 4.99 -26.68
CA ASN A 803 -14.04 4.19 -27.90
C ASN A 803 -15.43 4.45 -28.52
N GLN A 804 -15.73 3.83 -29.67
CA GLN A 804 -17.01 3.97 -30.37
C GLN A 804 -18.08 3.00 -29.82
N ILE A 805 -18.35 3.09 -28.53
CA ILE A 805 -19.22 2.15 -27.79
C ILE A 805 -20.36 2.89 -27.07
N THR A 806 -21.53 2.25 -26.96
CA THR A 806 -22.70 2.85 -26.30
C THR A 806 -22.69 2.63 -24.78
N GLU A 807 -23.54 3.36 -24.05
CA GLU A 807 -23.75 3.09 -22.61
C GLU A 807 -24.28 1.67 -22.35
N GLU A 808 -25.06 1.11 -23.28
CA GLU A 808 -25.60 -0.26 -23.17
C GLU A 808 -24.48 -1.30 -23.30
N ASP A 809 -23.56 -1.13 -24.24
CA ASP A 809 -22.37 -2.00 -24.41
C ASP A 809 -21.50 -2.01 -23.16
N GLN A 810 -21.32 -0.84 -22.54
CA GLN A 810 -20.61 -0.70 -21.27
C GLN A 810 -21.33 -1.46 -20.15
N GLN A 811 -22.66 -1.37 -20.06
CA GLN A 811 -23.43 -2.13 -19.07
C GLN A 811 -23.34 -3.64 -19.27
N CYS A 812 -23.37 -4.11 -20.52
CA CYS A 812 -23.17 -5.51 -20.87
C CYS A 812 -21.78 -6.01 -20.48
N LEU A 813 -20.74 -5.20 -20.72
CA LEU A 813 -19.36 -5.50 -20.30
C LEU A 813 -19.22 -5.53 -18.78
N ILE A 814 -19.86 -4.59 -18.06
CA ILE A 814 -19.94 -4.60 -16.59
C ILE A 814 -20.64 -5.88 -16.11
N GLN A 815 -21.72 -6.31 -16.75
CA GLN A 815 -22.43 -7.53 -16.38
C GLN A 815 -21.55 -8.78 -16.58
N ALA A 816 -20.79 -8.85 -17.67
CA ALA A 816 -19.81 -9.91 -17.91
C ALA A 816 -18.67 -9.90 -16.87
N LEU A 817 -18.28 -8.71 -16.41
CA LEU A 817 -17.24 -8.50 -15.40
C LEU A 817 -17.76 -8.54 -13.95
N LYS A 818 -19.07 -8.67 -13.69
CA LYS A 818 -19.56 -8.94 -12.32
C LYS A 818 -19.00 -10.24 -11.72
N ASN A 819 -18.46 -11.13 -12.55
CA ASN A 819 -17.71 -12.31 -12.13
C ASN A 819 -16.23 -12.03 -11.78
N ASN A 820 -15.72 -10.80 -11.98
CA ASN A 820 -14.29 -10.46 -12.03
C ASN A 820 -14.01 -8.97 -11.71
N ILE A 821 -13.33 -8.71 -10.61
CA ILE A 821 -13.41 -7.43 -9.87
C ILE A 821 -12.49 -6.36 -10.49
N THR A 822 -13.10 -5.30 -11.07
CA THR A 822 -12.73 -3.85 -11.16
C THR A 822 -12.78 -3.24 -12.59
N LEU A 823 -13.80 -2.42 -12.91
CA LEU A 823 -13.78 -1.55 -14.11
C LEU A 823 -13.53 -0.08 -13.72
N ASN A 824 -12.65 0.61 -14.43
CA ASN A 824 -12.57 2.07 -14.42
C ASN A 824 -13.29 2.61 -15.66
N LEU A 825 -14.35 3.39 -15.44
CA LEU A 825 -15.08 4.10 -16.49
C LEU A 825 -14.94 5.60 -16.23
N SER A 826 -14.23 6.30 -17.11
CA SER A 826 -14.40 7.74 -17.30
C SER A 826 -15.19 7.96 -18.57
N ILE A 827 -16.33 8.66 -18.44
CA ILE A 827 -17.12 9.20 -19.56
C ILE A 827 -16.38 10.38 -20.15
#